data_AF-A0A099NYS9-F1
#
_entry.id   AF-A0A099NYS9-F1
#
_cell.length_a   1.000
_cell.length_b   1.000
_cell.length_c   1.000
_cell.angle_alpha   90.00
_cell.angle_beta   90.00
_cell.angle_gamma   90.00
#
_symmetry.space_group_name_H-M   'P 1'
#
loop_
_entity.id
_entity.type
_entity.pdbx_description
1 polymer ?
#
loop_
_entity_poly.entity_id
_entity_poly.type
_entity_poly.pdbx_seq_one_letter_code
_entity_poly.pdbx_strand_id
1 'polypeptide(L)'
;MTEEHKLNEYGINLQESIKKGRELFNNLGRPTRVVAPMVDGSELAWRIISRKYGAQLCYSPMLHSRLFSEDKKFRDQFLCEQDGQPGLDRPLIIQFCANDPEVLLKAAKYVVGKCDAVDINFGCPQGIAKKGHYGSFLMEEWDLVARLINKLAVELGEQLPVTAKIRVFEDWSKSLDYAKMCLNAGAKFLTVHGRTRDMKGQKTGLANWGLVKYLRENLPEGTVFISNGNILYPDDIERCINEIKCDAVMSAEANLCNPGIFWTKSDDKEKVFPRVDKFMREYFDIVKSCKGTESKRCMKTHMFKALKTFLPYHTDIRSEIARLTKNSTFEEIEKVIIMIEEVVNEIFQKEDIEQLDEIKTGLVQPWGGRYREVPYWRLQPYFRKVDGVAGKDLIKDEIERISQENTKQFELVESRKRKAEEHENEPVVNNILKKHDIVITDDEFKRDFQEPIVSHLRKRGLIETCVNEEQLSKDAEDKVLGLYCGADPTAKSLHLGNLLPLMILLHFNLRGHRIFPLIGGATGEVGDPSGRSTERSAMAEEARRDHVERISNQFLDFFQRAVEYGKTRNPEIASLSIGSQELKNNREWWKDMGFLHFLATYGRHIRVNQMLSRESIKARLSSDQGIGFNEFTYQILQAYDFYYLNKTYKVNIEVGGNDQYGNIVAGIDLINRLKKVEDSDRNDEVYGITVPLLTTSNGVKFGKSAGNALFIDKELTSAYDIYQFMYNTTDADVQTFLYKFSLLPVSVIDKIVDLHNMNKKLRIGQRVLAIEMCDLIHGDGEGLSNYIISEVLFSNSNIRENFKADEVLDAFKKQNLVCEFNRDEVLKTPIYQILYSACRGEKSKSEIKRMIKNGSFQIGNTKDGKVKDPDYCITENDVIEERLLVLKLGKKFYIVEVIN
;
A
#
# COMPACT_ATOMS: atom_id res chain seq x y z
N MET A 1 -6.24 36.93 -8.90
CA MET A 1 -4.82 36.76 -8.55
C MET A 1 -4.37 35.45 -9.15
N THR A 2 -3.49 35.52 -10.14
CA THR A 2 -2.92 34.37 -10.86
C THR A 2 -2.20 33.43 -9.89
N GLU A 3 -2.18 32.12 -10.18
CA GLU A 3 -1.66 31.05 -9.32
C GLU A 3 -0.17 31.18 -8.91
N GLU A 4 0.55 32.18 -9.42
CA GLU A 4 2.00 32.36 -9.27
C GLU A 4 2.51 32.71 -7.85
N HIS A 5 1.63 32.91 -6.86
CA HIS A 5 2.04 33.38 -5.51
C HIS A 5 1.62 32.49 -4.33
N LYS A 6 1.12 31.27 -4.55
CA LYS A 6 0.80 30.37 -3.42
C LYS A 6 2.09 29.76 -2.83
N LEU A 7 2.42 30.16 -1.61
CA LEU A 7 3.42 29.48 -0.79
C LEU A 7 2.87 28.10 -0.36
N ASN A 8 3.73 27.10 -0.31
CA ASN A 8 3.39 25.79 0.27
C ASN A 8 3.46 25.84 1.81
N GLU A 9 3.20 24.70 2.46
CA GLU A 9 3.26 24.53 3.93
C GLU A 9 4.61 24.94 4.56
N TYR A 10 5.68 24.97 3.77
CA TYR A 10 7.03 25.38 4.20
C TYR A 10 7.33 26.86 3.93
N GLY A 11 6.35 27.65 3.49
CA GLY A 11 6.56 29.05 3.13
C GLY A 11 7.39 29.24 1.84
N ILE A 12 7.47 28.21 0.99
CA ILE A 12 8.25 28.23 -0.25
C ILE A 12 7.31 28.28 -1.46
N ASN A 13 7.59 29.17 -2.41
CA ASN A 13 7.02 29.09 -3.75
C ASN A 13 7.82 28.04 -4.54
N LEU A 14 7.24 26.86 -4.78
CA LEU A 14 7.93 25.74 -5.41
C LEU A 14 8.40 26.08 -6.83
N GLN A 15 7.56 26.72 -7.64
CA GLN A 15 7.90 27.05 -9.03
C GLN A 15 9.05 28.05 -9.11
N GLU A 16 8.99 29.11 -8.29
CA GLU A 16 10.08 30.07 -8.17
C GLU A 16 11.36 29.39 -7.63
N SER A 17 11.21 28.49 -6.66
CA SER A 17 12.33 27.76 -6.08
C SER A 17 13.07 26.94 -7.13
N ILE A 18 12.34 26.23 -7.98
CA ILE A 18 12.86 25.41 -9.08
C ILE A 18 13.53 26.27 -10.14
N LYS A 19 12.90 27.40 -10.52
CA LYS A 19 13.48 28.37 -11.46
C LYS A 19 14.84 28.87 -10.97
N LYS A 20 14.93 29.31 -9.70
CA LYS A 20 16.19 29.74 -9.07
C LYS A 20 17.23 28.62 -9.02
N GLY A 21 16.80 27.37 -8.81
CA GLY A 21 17.69 26.22 -8.91
C GLY A 21 18.27 26.06 -10.32
N ARG A 22 17.45 26.15 -11.36
CA ARG A 22 17.93 26.09 -12.74
C ARG A 22 18.87 27.23 -13.10
N GLU A 23 18.57 28.45 -12.64
CA GLU A 23 19.46 29.61 -12.79
C GLU A 23 20.82 29.38 -12.13
N LEU A 24 20.84 28.86 -10.90
CA LEU A 24 22.08 28.47 -10.23
C LEU A 24 22.87 27.47 -11.07
N PHE A 25 22.25 26.38 -11.54
CA PHE A 25 22.94 25.38 -12.37
C PHE A 25 23.54 25.96 -13.66
N ASN A 26 22.82 26.89 -14.30
CA ASN A 26 23.32 27.60 -15.47
C ASN A 26 24.51 28.49 -15.13
N ASN A 27 24.45 29.21 -14.00
CA ASN A 27 25.53 30.08 -13.52
C ASN A 27 26.80 29.28 -13.14
N LEU A 28 26.65 28.01 -12.73
CA LEU A 28 27.77 27.10 -12.49
C LEU A 28 28.37 26.50 -13.79
N GLY A 29 27.87 26.91 -14.97
CA GLY A 29 28.35 26.42 -16.26
C GLY A 29 27.78 25.07 -16.68
N ARG A 30 26.59 24.70 -16.16
CA ARG A 30 25.88 23.44 -16.47
C ARG A 30 26.77 22.20 -16.27
N PRO A 31 27.37 22.02 -15.09
CA PRO A 31 28.34 20.95 -14.85
C PRO A 31 27.68 19.58 -14.98
N THR A 32 28.25 18.69 -15.78
CA THR A 32 27.79 17.30 -15.95
C THR A 32 28.60 16.30 -15.13
N ARG A 33 29.79 16.70 -14.66
CA ARG A 33 30.77 15.85 -13.96
C ARG A 33 31.05 16.35 -12.56
N VAL A 34 30.52 15.64 -11.56
CA VAL A 34 30.47 16.10 -10.18
C VAL A 34 31.28 15.20 -9.24
N VAL A 35 32.24 15.77 -8.52
CA VAL A 35 32.94 15.06 -7.44
C VAL A 35 32.03 15.01 -6.21
N ALA A 36 31.75 13.80 -5.71
CA ALA A 36 30.88 13.60 -4.56
C ALA A 36 31.52 14.10 -3.25
N PRO A 37 30.70 14.48 -2.26
CA PRO A 37 31.20 14.70 -0.91
C PRO A 37 31.59 13.36 -0.28
N MET A 38 32.82 13.30 0.25
CA MET A 38 33.40 12.09 0.84
C MET A 38 34.09 12.43 2.15
N VAL A 39 33.87 11.60 3.17
CA VAL A 39 34.55 11.73 4.45
C VAL A 39 36.03 11.44 4.25
N ASP A 40 36.87 12.42 4.56
CA ASP A 40 38.32 12.38 4.35
C ASP A 40 38.71 12.02 2.91
N GLY A 41 37.93 12.45 1.90
CA GLY A 41 38.13 12.06 0.50
C GLY A 41 37.90 13.11 -0.58
N SER A 42 37.33 14.27 -0.25
CA SER A 42 37.03 15.32 -1.22
C SER A 42 37.54 16.69 -0.76
N GLU A 43 38.66 16.68 -0.05
CA GLU A 43 39.39 17.87 0.38
C GLU A 43 40.04 18.62 -0.79
N LEU A 44 40.53 19.83 -0.53
CA LEU A 44 40.96 20.78 -1.55
C LEU A 44 41.91 20.19 -2.61
N ALA A 45 42.97 19.49 -2.18
CA ALA A 45 43.92 18.89 -3.12
C ALA A 45 43.26 17.88 -4.06
N TRP A 46 42.35 17.05 -3.53
CA TRP A 46 41.61 16.07 -4.34
C TRP A 46 40.66 16.74 -5.33
N ARG A 47 40.02 17.85 -4.93
CA ARG A 47 39.17 18.63 -5.84
C ARG A 47 40.00 19.27 -6.97
N ILE A 48 41.17 19.83 -6.65
CA ILE A 48 42.09 20.41 -7.65
C ILE A 48 42.53 19.35 -8.66
N ILE A 49 43.01 18.19 -8.20
CA ILE A 49 43.42 17.14 -9.14
C ILE A 49 42.23 16.60 -9.93
N SER A 50 41.07 16.39 -9.30
CA SER A 50 39.88 15.94 -10.03
C SER A 50 39.46 16.90 -11.13
N ARG A 51 39.62 18.23 -10.94
CA ARG A 51 39.38 19.24 -11.99
C ARG A 51 40.37 19.12 -13.13
N LYS A 52 41.65 18.88 -12.84
CA LYS A 52 42.66 18.60 -13.88
C LYS A 52 42.30 17.38 -14.74
N TYR A 53 41.59 16.41 -14.15
CA TYR A 53 41.07 15.22 -14.83
C TYR A 53 39.59 15.36 -15.27
N GLY A 54 39.04 16.58 -15.34
CA GLY A 54 37.77 16.86 -16.02
C GLY A 54 36.55 17.07 -15.13
N ALA A 55 36.68 17.06 -13.80
CA ALA A 55 35.58 17.45 -12.92
C ALA A 55 35.17 18.93 -13.14
N GLN A 56 33.87 19.19 -13.13
CA GLN A 56 33.31 20.53 -13.38
C GLN A 56 32.74 21.15 -12.11
N LEU A 57 32.10 20.35 -11.26
CA LEU A 57 31.58 20.74 -9.94
C LEU A 57 32.17 19.83 -8.87
N CYS A 58 32.57 20.39 -7.74
CA CYS A 58 33.10 19.61 -6.64
C CYS A 58 32.36 19.90 -5.35
N TYR A 59 32.20 18.88 -4.52
CA TYR A 59 31.68 19.01 -3.17
C TYR A 59 32.82 18.93 -2.15
N SER A 60 32.72 19.68 -1.05
CA SER A 60 33.62 19.55 0.09
C SER A 60 33.53 18.16 0.73
N PRO A 61 34.42 17.81 1.68
CA PRO A 61 34.16 16.71 2.59
C PRO A 61 32.85 16.94 3.35
N MET A 62 32.27 15.85 3.85
CA MET A 62 31.07 15.95 4.71
C MET A 62 31.46 16.54 6.07
N LEU A 63 31.06 17.78 6.33
CA LEU A 63 31.41 18.52 7.55
C LEU A 63 30.36 18.35 8.63
N HIS A 64 30.77 18.11 9.88
CA HIS A 64 29.83 18.01 10.99
C HIS A 64 29.36 19.41 11.43
N SER A 65 28.07 19.71 11.31
CA SER A 65 27.54 21.07 11.56
C SER A 65 27.86 21.60 12.95
N ARG A 66 27.64 20.79 14.01
CA ARG A 66 27.95 21.17 15.40
C ARG A 66 29.42 21.56 15.60
N LEU A 67 30.35 20.65 15.31
CA LEU A 67 31.79 20.91 15.40
C LEU A 67 32.20 22.12 14.55
N PHE A 68 31.66 22.23 13.34
CA PHE A 68 31.93 23.36 12.46
C PHE A 68 31.40 24.68 13.03
N SER A 69 30.25 24.71 13.68
CA SER A 69 29.68 25.93 14.28
C SER A 69 30.36 26.36 15.59
N GLU A 70 30.90 25.41 16.35
CA GLU A 70 31.41 25.61 17.72
C GLU A 70 32.93 25.72 17.78
N ASP A 71 33.67 24.95 16.98
CA ASP A 71 35.11 24.84 17.05
C ASP A 71 35.80 25.52 15.84
N LYS A 72 36.50 26.63 16.11
CA LYS A 72 37.28 27.33 15.09
C LYS A 72 38.42 26.46 14.54
N LYS A 73 39.08 25.64 15.36
CA LYS A 73 40.16 24.77 14.91
C LYS A 73 39.64 23.72 13.93
N PHE A 74 38.45 23.17 14.20
CA PHE A 74 37.77 22.26 13.27
C PHE A 74 37.49 22.97 11.92
N ARG A 75 36.96 24.20 11.94
CA ARG A 75 36.74 24.97 10.70
C ARG A 75 38.03 25.19 9.91
N ASP A 76 39.06 25.73 10.57
CA ASP A 76 40.33 26.08 9.94
C ASP A 76 41.09 24.83 9.42
N GLN A 77 40.86 23.67 10.04
CA GLN A 77 41.42 22.41 9.56
C GLN A 77 40.80 22.01 8.22
N PHE A 78 39.47 21.99 8.12
CA PHE A 78 38.76 21.46 6.96
C PHE A 78 38.56 22.45 5.80
N LEU A 79 38.54 23.75 6.09
CA LEU A 79 38.41 24.81 5.08
C LEU A 79 39.48 25.88 5.35
N CYS A 80 40.54 25.87 4.54
CA CYS A 80 41.55 26.92 4.58
C CYS A 80 41.14 28.09 3.66
N GLU A 81 42.00 29.10 3.58
CA GLU A 81 41.76 30.29 2.75
C GLU A 81 41.69 30.02 1.25
N GLN A 82 42.21 28.87 0.78
CA GLN A 82 42.18 28.46 -0.63
C GLN A 82 40.87 27.74 -1.01
N ASP A 83 40.16 27.17 -0.05
CA ASP A 83 38.86 26.54 -0.28
C ASP A 83 37.87 27.59 -0.83
N GLY A 84 37.25 27.28 -1.96
CA GLY A 84 36.27 28.16 -2.58
C GLY A 84 36.83 29.43 -3.24
N GLN A 85 38.16 29.53 -3.43
CA GLN A 85 38.75 30.62 -4.20
C GLN A 85 38.36 30.54 -5.69
N PRO A 86 37.88 31.65 -6.30
CA PRO A 86 37.65 31.72 -7.75
C PRO A 86 38.90 31.36 -8.55
N GLY A 87 38.73 30.58 -9.61
CA GLY A 87 39.83 30.12 -10.46
C GLY A 87 40.65 28.95 -9.92
N LEU A 88 40.55 28.64 -8.61
CA LEU A 88 41.23 27.50 -7.99
C LEU A 88 40.26 26.35 -7.66
N ASP A 89 39.19 26.64 -6.91
CA ASP A 89 38.34 25.60 -6.32
C ASP A 89 36.85 25.77 -6.59
N ARG A 90 36.42 26.87 -7.23
CA ARG A 90 35.03 27.05 -7.69
C ARG A 90 34.78 26.44 -9.08
N PRO A 91 33.56 25.94 -9.36
CA PRO A 91 32.38 25.96 -8.50
C PRO A 91 32.40 24.89 -7.38
N LEU A 92 32.09 25.29 -6.15
CA LEU A 92 32.18 24.48 -4.92
C LEU A 92 30.82 24.46 -4.19
N ILE A 93 30.40 23.26 -3.78
CA ILE A 93 29.28 23.08 -2.85
C ILE A 93 29.80 22.52 -1.53
N ILE A 94 29.47 23.15 -0.41
CA ILE A 94 29.90 22.67 0.91
C ILE A 94 28.81 21.82 1.54
N GLN A 95 29.12 20.57 1.88
CA GLN A 95 28.16 19.65 2.47
C GLN A 95 28.27 19.57 4.00
N PHE A 96 27.14 19.68 4.69
CA PHE A 96 27.03 19.42 6.12
C PHE A 96 26.28 18.11 6.42
N CYS A 97 26.68 17.45 7.50
CA CYS A 97 25.83 16.51 8.21
C CYS A 97 25.31 17.17 9.50
N ALA A 98 24.01 17.05 9.74
CA ALA A 98 23.32 17.74 10.83
C ALA A 98 22.03 16.99 11.21
N ASN A 99 21.54 17.28 12.40
CA ASN A 99 20.23 16.84 12.92
C ASN A 99 19.56 17.92 13.78
N ASP A 100 20.08 19.14 13.73
CA ASP A 100 19.58 20.32 14.44
C ASP A 100 19.59 21.51 13.47
N PRO A 101 18.42 22.10 13.15
CA PRO A 101 18.32 23.21 12.20
C PRO A 101 19.05 24.49 12.61
N GLU A 102 19.08 24.82 13.90
CA GLU A 102 19.72 26.06 14.39
C GLU A 102 21.24 25.94 14.35
N VAL A 103 21.76 24.79 14.78
CA VAL A 103 23.19 24.48 14.69
C VAL A 103 23.64 24.43 13.22
N LEU A 104 22.83 23.84 12.34
CA LEU A 104 23.09 23.82 10.91
C LEU A 104 23.13 25.23 10.31
N LEU A 105 22.16 26.09 10.63
CA LEU A 105 22.15 27.47 10.16
C LEU A 105 23.38 28.25 10.64
N LYS A 106 23.76 28.09 11.92
CA LYS A 106 24.97 28.71 12.48
C LYS A 106 26.22 28.25 11.74
N ALA A 107 26.33 26.97 11.38
CA ALA A 107 27.43 26.44 10.58
C ALA A 107 27.43 27.02 9.16
N ALA A 108 26.28 27.06 8.50
CA ALA A 108 26.15 27.54 7.12
C ALA A 108 26.49 29.03 6.97
N LYS A 109 26.17 29.87 7.98
CA LYS A 109 26.53 31.30 7.99
C LYS A 109 28.04 31.55 7.87
N TYR A 110 28.92 30.62 8.29
CA TYR A 110 30.37 30.77 8.16
C TYR A 110 30.92 30.55 6.74
N VAL A 111 30.10 29.96 5.85
CA VAL A 111 30.50 29.62 4.47
C VAL A 111 29.80 30.45 3.40
N VAL A 112 28.95 31.41 3.81
CA VAL A 112 28.41 32.45 2.93
C VAL A 112 29.57 33.21 2.28
N GLY A 113 29.51 33.36 0.95
CA GLY A 113 30.59 33.97 0.16
C GLY A 113 31.82 33.08 -0.08
N LYS A 114 31.89 31.88 0.51
CA LYS A 114 33.00 30.93 0.31
C LYS A 114 32.66 29.77 -0.63
N CYS A 115 31.37 29.53 -0.89
CA CYS A 115 30.92 28.48 -1.81
C CYS A 115 29.76 29.00 -2.66
N ASP A 116 29.32 28.19 -3.61
CA ASP A 116 28.21 28.53 -4.51
C ASP A 116 26.86 27.99 -4.02
N ALA A 117 26.88 26.96 -3.17
CA ALA A 117 25.72 26.46 -2.43
C ALA A 117 26.15 25.64 -1.19
N VAL A 118 25.20 25.38 -0.30
CA VAL A 118 25.33 24.42 0.80
C VAL A 118 24.50 23.18 0.50
N ASP A 119 25.03 22.01 0.80
CA ASP A 119 24.31 20.73 0.68
C ASP A 119 24.08 20.09 2.04
N ILE A 120 22.93 19.44 2.20
CA ILE A 120 22.65 18.63 3.39
C ILE A 120 22.75 17.14 3.04
N ASN A 121 23.58 16.43 3.79
CA ASN A 121 23.76 14.99 3.62
C ASN A 121 22.60 14.21 4.25
N PHE A 122 21.78 13.59 3.41
CA PHE A 122 20.81 12.56 3.79
C PHE A 122 21.15 11.19 3.18
N GLY A 123 22.38 11.03 2.66
CA GLY A 123 22.78 9.89 1.85
C GLY A 123 23.88 9.01 2.43
N CYS A 124 24.58 9.42 3.49
CA CYS A 124 25.70 8.65 4.05
C CYS A 124 25.20 7.53 4.98
N PRO A 125 25.48 6.24 4.69
CA PRO A 125 25.01 5.12 5.53
C PRO A 125 26.09 4.61 6.50
N GLN A 126 27.21 5.31 6.63
CA GLN A 126 28.38 4.87 7.39
C GLN A 126 28.10 4.82 8.90
N GLY A 127 28.92 4.07 9.63
CA GLY A 127 28.78 3.93 11.08
C GLY A 127 28.83 5.26 11.85
N ILE A 128 29.60 6.24 11.37
CA ILE A 128 29.65 7.58 11.96
C ILE A 128 28.31 8.32 11.85
N ALA A 129 27.61 8.15 10.72
CA ALA A 129 26.28 8.73 10.50
C ALA A 129 25.23 8.07 11.38
N LYS A 130 25.35 6.76 11.61
CA LYS A 130 24.52 6.05 12.59
C LYS A 130 24.74 6.58 14.00
N LYS A 131 26.00 6.71 14.43
CA LYS A 131 26.37 7.13 15.78
C LYS A 131 25.99 8.59 16.06
N GLY A 132 26.19 9.46 15.09
CA GLY A 132 25.86 10.88 15.22
C GLY A 132 24.43 11.23 14.83
N HIS A 133 23.65 10.24 14.38
CA HIS A 133 22.25 10.38 13.99
C HIS A 133 22.04 11.48 12.94
N TYR A 134 22.66 11.29 11.77
CA TYR A 134 22.56 12.14 10.59
C TYR A 134 22.72 11.29 9.32
N GLY A 135 22.74 11.90 8.13
CA GLY A 135 22.91 11.15 6.88
C GLY A 135 21.67 10.34 6.55
N SER A 136 21.85 9.12 6.04
CA SER A 136 20.72 8.26 5.66
C SER A 136 19.93 7.69 6.86
N PHE A 137 20.31 8.04 8.10
CA PHE A 137 19.58 7.64 9.31
C PHE A 137 18.47 8.62 9.67
N LEU A 138 18.37 9.75 8.98
CA LEU A 138 17.24 10.68 9.06
C LEU A 138 16.18 10.40 7.99
N MET A 139 16.38 9.38 7.14
CA MET A 139 15.46 9.08 6.05
C MET A 139 14.06 8.77 6.55
N GLU A 140 13.91 8.24 7.76
CA GLU A 140 12.62 7.96 8.40
C GLU A 140 12.02 9.17 9.14
N GLU A 141 12.76 10.26 9.30
CA GLU A 141 12.36 11.46 10.07
C GLU A 141 12.09 12.64 9.14
N TRP A 142 11.03 12.53 8.34
CA TRP A 142 10.75 13.45 7.22
C TRP A 142 10.55 14.89 7.68
N ASP A 143 9.89 15.09 8.83
CA ASP A 143 9.72 16.40 9.45
C ASP A 143 11.08 17.06 9.74
N LEU A 144 12.02 16.32 10.35
CA LEU A 144 13.33 16.85 10.67
C LEU A 144 14.12 17.18 9.39
N VAL A 145 14.06 16.32 8.37
CA VAL A 145 14.68 16.57 7.06
C VAL A 145 14.12 17.85 6.43
N ALA A 146 12.79 18.00 6.41
CA ALA A 146 12.13 19.19 5.89
C ALA A 146 12.56 20.45 6.66
N ARG A 147 12.57 20.40 8.00
CA ARG A 147 13.01 21.53 8.84
C ARG A 147 14.47 21.90 8.62
N LEU A 148 15.36 20.94 8.42
CA LEU A 148 16.79 21.21 8.14
C LEU A 148 16.96 21.94 6.80
N ILE A 149 16.27 21.50 5.75
CA ILE A 149 16.31 22.13 4.42
C ILE A 149 15.67 23.52 4.50
N ASN A 150 14.46 23.60 5.04
CA ASN A 150 13.66 24.81 5.04
C ASN A 150 14.28 25.93 5.86
N LYS A 151 14.85 25.60 7.03
CA LYS A 151 15.57 26.58 7.85
C LYS A 151 16.69 27.27 7.06
N LEU A 152 17.47 26.53 6.29
CA LEU A 152 18.49 27.14 5.43
C LEU A 152 17.89 27.90 4.25
N ALA A 153 16.88 27.32 3.59
CA ALA A 153 16.24 27.93 2.42
C ALA A 153 15.65 29.31 2.73
N VAL A 154 14.98 29.45 3.88
CA VAL A 154 14.35 30.70 4.31
C VAL A 154 15.37 31.70 4.83
N GLU A 155 16.27 31.28 5.71
CA GLU A 155 17.13 32.19 6.48
C GLU A 155 18.38 32.64 5.73
N LEU A 156 18.89 31.83 4.80
CA LEU A 156 19.98 32.23 3.91
C LEU A 156 19.44 32.85 2.61
N GLY A 157 18.23 32.47 2.20
CA GLY A 157 17.56 33.00 1.02
C GLY A 157 18.44 32.94 -0.22
N GLU A 158 18.59 34.08 -0.90
CA GLU A 158 19.41 34.21 -2.11
C GLU A 158 20.91 34.33 -1.82
N GLN A 159 21.33 34.56 -0.58
CA GLN A 159 22.76 34.72 -0.24
C GLN A 159 23.54 33.42 -0.44
N LEU A 160 22.90 32.28 -0.14
CA LEU A 160 23.53 30.98 -0.27
C LEU A 160 22.46 29.89 -0.47
N PRO A 161 22.27 29.41 -1.71
CA PRO A 161 21.31 28.36 -2.02
C PRO A 161 21.56 27.06 -1.25
N VAL A 162 20.47 26.35 -0.90
CA VAL A 162 20.52 25.02 -0.27
C VAL A 162 20.23 23.91 -1.28
N THR A 163 20.94 22.81 -1.17
CA THR A 163 20.83 21.60 -1.99
C THR A 163 20.73 20.37 -1.08
N ALA A 164 20.21 19.26 -1.60
CA ALA A 164 20.05 18.04 -0.81
C ALA A 164 20.56 16.81 -1.56
N LYS A 165 21.28 15.95 -0.84
CA LYS A 165 21.72 14.64 -1.33
C LYS A 165 21.02 13.52 -0.58
N ILE A 166 20.19 12.75 -1.29
CA ILE A 166 19.37 11.67 -0.72
C ILE A 166 19.79 10.27 -1.21
N ARG A 167 19.28 9.25 -0.51
CA ARG A 167 19.18 7.85 -0.97
C ARG A 167 17.72 7.50 -1.22
N VAL A 168 17.48 6.34 -1.82
CA VAL A 168 16.13 5.85 -2.17
C VAL A 168 15.63 4.80 -1.18
N PHE A 169 14.32 4.64 -1.08
CA PHE A 169 13.66 3.51 -0.42
C PHE A 169 13.45 2.37 -1.43
N GLU A 170 13.15 1.17 -0.95
CA GLU A 170 12.74 0.05 -1.81
C GLU A 170 11.39 0.34 -2.48
N ASP A 171 10.52 1.08 -1.80
CA ASP A 171 9.27 1.61 -2.37
C ASP A 171 9.55 2.86 -3.21
N TRP A 172 9.18 2.80 -4.50
CA TRP A 172 9.38 3.86 -5.47
C TRP A 172 8.48 5.07 -5.19
N SER A 173 7.24 4.86 -4.76
CA SER A 173 6.33 5.93 -4.38
C SER A 173 6.85 6.67 -3.16
N LYS A 174 7.29 5.94 -2.14
CA LYS A 174 7.91 6.54 -0.95
C LYS A 174 9.17 7.33 -1.29
N SER A 175 9.97 6.84 -2.24
CA SER A 175 11.15 7.57 -2.75
C SER A 175 10.76 8.86 -3.48
N LEU A 176 9.67 8.85 -4.24
CA LEU A 176 9.14 10.02 -4.92
C LEU A 176 8.62 11.06 -3.93
N ASP A 177 7.83 10.65 -2.95
CA ASP A 177 7.28 11.55 -1.95
C ASP A 177 8.38 12.17 -1.07
N TYR A 178 9.41 11.38 -0.74
CA TYR A 178 10.60 11.88 -0.04
C TYR A 178 11.36 12.93 -0.87
N ALA A 179 11.52 12.69 -2.18
CA ALA A 179 12.15 13.64 -3.10
C ALA A 179 11.32 14.92 -3.26
N LYS A 180 9.99 14.81 -3.38
CA LYS A 180 9.06 15.95 -3.42
C LYS A 180 9.12 16.78 -2.15
N MET A 181 9.13 16.14 -0.98
CA MET A 181 9.27 16.83 0.30
C MET A 181 10.56 17.66 0.36
N CYS A 182 11.70 17.10 -0.09
CA CYS A 182 12.96 17.84 -0.12
C CYS A 182 12.89 19.11 -1.00
N LEU A 183 12.23 19.03 -2.17
CA LEU A 183 12.03 20.19 -3.05
C LEU A 183 11.05 21.20 -2.44
N ASN A 184 9.95 20.72 -1.86
CA ASN A 184 8.95 21.54 -1.18
C ASN A 184 9.56 22.32 -0.01
N ALA A 185 10.48 21.70 0.72
CA ALA A 185 11.22 22.34 1.80
C ALA A 185 12.19 23.43 1.30
N GLY A 186 12.56 23.45 0.01
CA GLY A 186 13.32 24.52 -0.62
C GLY A 186 14.66 24.11 -1.25
N ALA A 187 14.96 22.82 -1.38
CA ALA A 187 16.19 22.35 -2.03
C ALA A 187 16.23 22.75 -3.51
N LYS A 188 17.33 23.38 -3.94
CA LYS A 188 17.54 23.85 -5.32
C LYS A 188 18.01 22.75 -6.25
N PHE A 189 18.93 21.92 -5.78
CA PHE A 189 19.39 20.72 -6.47
C PHE A 189 18.98 19.49 -5.66
N LEU A 190 18.60 18.43 -6.36
CA LEU A 190 18.39 17.13 -5.76
C LEU A 190 19.40 16.14 -6.33
N THR A 191 20.33 15.69 -5.48
CA THR A 191 21.26 14.60 -5.82
C THR A 191 20.70 13.28 -5.29
N VAL A 192 20.44 12.32 -6.18
CA VAL A 192 19.84 11.03 -5.80
C VAL A 192 20.87 9.92 -5.96
N HIS A 193 21.17 9.23 -4.86
CA HIS A 193 21.88 7.96 -4.92
C HIS A 193 20.88 6.82 -5.07
N GLY A 194 20.93 6.10 -6.20
CA GLY A 194 20.00 4.99 -6.51
C GLY A 194 20.17 3.72 -5.67
N ARG A 195 20.74 3.79 -4.46
CA ARG A 195 20.89 2.65 -3.54
C ARG A 195 20.15 2.95 -2.24
N THR A 196 19.61 1.92 -1.61
CA THR A 196 19.01 2.04 -0.27
C THR A 196 20.07 2.22 0.80
N ARG A 197 19.68 2.59 2.03
CA ARG A 197 20.60 2.73 3.17
C ARG A 197 21.42 1.45 3.43
N ASP A 198 20.78 0.30 3.30
CA ASP A 198 21.37 -0.99 3.70
C ASP A 198 22.34 -1.56 2.66
N MET A 199 22.30 -1.03 1.44
CA MET A 199 23.25 -1.29 0.37
C MET A 199 24.58 -0.57 0.61
N LYS A 200 25.35 -1.09 1.56
CA LYS A 200 26.68 -0.60 1.95
C LYS A 200 27.60 -1.76 2.32
N GLY A 201 28.91 -1.52 2.37
CA GLY A 201 29.85 -2.56 2.81
C GLY A 201 29.87 -3.73 1.82
N GLN A 202 29.77 -4.96 2.30
CA GLN A 202 29.71 -6.14 1.42
C GLN A 202 28.38 -6.26 0.67
N LYS A 203 27.33 -5.56 1.12
CA LYS A 203 26.01 -5.50 0.46
C LYS A 203 25.92 -4.37 -0.57
N THR A 204 27.06 -3.87 -1.06
CA THR A 204 27.08 -2.77 -2.04
C THR A 204 26.73 -3.32 -3.42
N GLY A 205 25.44 -3.56 -3.66
CA GLY A 205 24.90 -3.95 -4.96
C GLY A 205 24.87 -2.80 -5.97
N LEU A 206 24.16 -2.98 -7.07
CA LEU A 206 24.02 -1.96 -8.11
C LEU A 206 23.10 -0.81 -7.67
N ALA A 207 23.42 0.42 -8.08
CA ALA A 207 22.45 1.51 -8.01
C ALA A 207 21.32 1.26 -9.02
N ASN A 208 20.07 1.41 -8.60
CA ASN A 208 18.88 1.24 -9.41
C ASN A 208 18.64 2.51 -10.26
N TRP A 209 19.14 2.51 -11.50
CA TRP A 209 18.92 3.62 -12.44
C TRP A 209 17.47 3.73 -12.90
N GLY A 210 16.71 2.63 -12.94
CA GLY A 210 15.28 2.63 -13.25
C GLY A 210 14.47 3.44 -12.23
N LEU A 211 14.71 3.23 -10.94
CA LEU A 211 14.09 4.03 -9.87
C LEU A 211 14.49 5.51 -9.98
N VAL A 212 15.78 5.79 -10.20
CA VAL A 212 16.26 7.18 -10.34
C VAL A 212 15.66 7.88 -11.56
N LYS A 213 15.50 7.17 -12.68
CA LYS A 213 14.79 7.64 -13.88
C LYS A 213 13.31 7.90 -13.57
N TYR A 214 12.65 6.99 -12.87
CA TYR A 214 11.28 7.18 -12.41
C TYR A 214 11.12 8.46 -11.58
N LEU A 215 12.04 8.75 -10.65
CA LEU A 215 12.02 10.03 -9.92
C LEU A 215 12.17 11.22 -10.87
N ARG A 216 13.12 11.16 -11.81
CA ARG A 216 13.34 12.24 -12.78
C ARG A 216 12.11 12.53 -13.65
N GLU A 217 11.37 11.50 -14.05
CA GLU A 217 10.13 11.61 -14.86
C GLU A 217 8.90 12.06 -14.05
N ASN A 218 8.97 11.99 -12.72
CA ASN A 218 7.85 12.29 -11.82
C ASN A 218 8.06 13.52 -10.92
N LEU A 219 9.24 14.13 -11.01
CA LEU A 219 9.55 15.42 -10.42
C LEU A 219 9.35 16.55 -11.44
N PRO A 220 9.16 17.79 -11.01
CA PRO A 220 8.93 18.90 -11.94
C PRO A 220 10.08 19.07 -12.93
N GLU A 221 9.75 19.35 -14.20
CA GLU A 221 10.71 19.36 -15.32
C GLU A 221 11.90 20.33 -15.10
N GLY A 222 11.69 21.45 -14.41
CA GLY A 222 12.75 22.42 -14.13
C GLY A 222 13.79 21.97 -13.09
N THR A 223 13.50 20.97 -12.26
CA THR A 223 14.36 20.55 -11.14
C THR A 223 15.76 20.18 -11.62
N VAL A 224 16.80 20.69 -10.96
CA VAL A 224 18.18 20.28 -11.23
C VAL A 224 18.45 18.96 -10.54
N PHE A 225 18.74 17.93 -11.32
CA PHE A 225 18.75 16.54 -10.84
C PHE A 225 20.08 15.86 -11.14
N ILE A 226 20.78 15.42 -10.09
CA ILE A 226 22.12 14.81 -10.18
C ILE A 226 22.04 13.33 -9.81
N SER A 227 22.43 12.43 -10.72
CA SER A 227 22.45 10.99 -10.46
C SER A 227 23.75 10.57 -9.79
N ASN A 228 23.68 9.68 -8.79
CA ASN A 228 24.84 9.14 -8.10
C ASN A 228 24.79 7.60 -7.99
N GLY A 229 25.85 6.94 -8.48
CA GLY A 229 26.02 5.49 -8.40
C GLY A 229 26.23 4.84 -9.78
N ASN A 230 27.01 3.76 -9.81
CA ASN A 230 27.40 2.99 -11.00
C ASN A 230 28.11 3.79 -12.11
N ILE A 231 28.86 4.83 -11.75
CA ILE A 231 29.76 5.55 -12.68
C ILE A 231 31.17 5.06 -12.40
N LEU A 232 31.75 4.27 -13.32
CA LEU A 232 33.08 3.67 -13.18
C LEU A 232 34.04 4.11 -14.29
N TYR A 233 33.54 4.37 -15.49
CA TYR A 233 34.32 4.80 -16.65
C TYR A 233 33.77 6.10 -17.25
N PRO A 234 34.54 6.83 -18.09
CA PRO A 234 34.03 8.03 -18.76
C PRO A 234 32.74 7.80 -19.55
N ASP A 235 32.66 6.69 -20.28
CA ASP A 235 31.49 6.35 -21.10
C ASP A 235 30.22 6.12 -20.26
N ASP A 236 30.35 5.82 -18.96
CA ASP A 236 29.19 5.70 -18.06
C ASP A 236 28.50 7.05 -17.82
N ILE A 237 29.20 8.17 -17.99
CA ILE A 237 28.66 9.51 -17.76
C ILE A 237 27.54 9.79 -18.77
N GLU A 238 27.85 9.68 -20.06
CA GLU A 238 26.89 9.91 -21.13
C GLU A 238 25.76 8.86 -21.09
N ARG A 239 26.09 7.59 -20.82
CA ARG A 239 25.08 6.53 -20.67
C ARG A 239 24.08 6.85 -19.57
N CYS A 240 24.55 7.23 -18.39
CA CYS A 240 23.70 7.59 -17.26
C CYS A 240 22.83 8.83 -17.56
N ILE A 241 23.41 9.88 -18.15
CA ILE A 241 22.68 11.09 -18.55
C ILE A 241 21.59 10.74 -19.57
N ASN A 242 21.92 9.94 -20.58
CA ASN A 242 20.97 9.59 -21.63
C ASN A 242 19.85 8.68 -21.16
N GLU A 243 20.14 7.75 -20.24
CA GLU A 243 19.17 6.79 -19.71
C GLU A 243 18.22 7.45 -18.70
N ILE A 244 18.77 8.20 -17.74
CA ILE A 244 17.99 8.80 -16.64
C ILE A 244 17.40 10.16 -17.03
N LYS A 245 18.00 10.87 -18.01
CA LYS A 245 17.73 12.29 -18.30
C LYS A 245 18.07 13.21 -17.12
N CYS A 246 19.14 12.89 -16.40
CA CYS A 246 19.68 13.75 -15.34
C CYS A 246 20.56 14.88 -15.92
N ASP A 247 20.74 15.95 -15.14
CA ASP A 247 21.56 17.10 -15.54
C ASP A 247 23.06 16.85 -15.37
N ALA A 248 23.41 15.99 -14.42
CA ALA A 248 24.79 15.67 -14.08
C ALA A 248 24.92 14.30 -13.42
N VAL A 249 26.13 13.76 -13.45
CA VAL A 249 26.50 12.56 -12.70
C VAL A 249 27.52 12.87 -11.62
N MET A 250 27.31 12.26 -10.47
CA MET A 250 28.19 12.38 -9.32
C MET A 250 28.92 11.05 -9.07
N SER A 251 30.24 11.11 -8.88
CA SER A 251 31.06 9.94 -8.56
C SER A 251 31.86 10.14 -7.26
N ALA A 252 31.94 9.08 -6.46
CA ALA A 252 32.59 9.03 -5.16
C ALA A 252 33.82 8.10 -5.20
N GLU A 253 33.70 6.87 -4.67
CA GLU A 253 34.83 5.94 -4.55
C GLU A 253 35.52 5.62 -5.89
N ALA A 254 34.78 5.63 -7.02
CA ALA A 254 35.40 5.42 -8.33
C ALA A 254 36.31 6.58 -8.75
N ASN A 255 35.92 7.83 -8.46
CA ASN A 255 36.79 8.99 -8.62
C ASN A 255 38.00 8.93 -7.68
N LEU A 256 37.85 8.46 -6.42
CA LEU A 256 38.97 8.24 -5.50
C LEU A 256 39.98 7.20 -5.99
N CYS A 257 39.51 6.19 -6.72
CA CYS A 257 40.38 5.19 -7.33
C CYS A 257 41.01 5.71 -8.63
N ASN A 258 40.27 6.47 -9.43
CA ASN A 258 40.73 7.02 -10.69
C ASN A 258 39.99 8.33 -11.05
N PRO A 259 40.62 9.51 -10.87
CA PRO A 259 40.02 10.77 -11.30
C PRO A 259 39.81 10.89 -12.80
N GLY A 260 40.53 10.11 -13.61
CA GLY A 260 40.37 9.99 -15.05
C GLY A 260 38.98 9.55 -15.51
N ILE A 261 38.13 9.08 -14.57
CA ILE A 261 36.70 8.84 -14.81
C ILE A 261 35.97 10.04 -15.41
N PHE A 262 36.41 11.28 -15.14
CA PHE A 262 35.79 12.49 -15.68
C PHE A 262 36.44 13.01 -16.96
N TRP A 263 37.45 12.33 -17.48
CA TRP A 263 38.10 12.70 -18.72
C TRP A 263 37.29 12.23 -19.94
N THR A 264 36.61 13.17 -20.59
CA THR A 264 35.74 12.90 -21.75
C THR A 264 36.19 13.68 -23.00
N LYS A 265 37.37 14.31 -22.96
CA LYS A 265 37.85 15.18 -24.05
C LYS A 265 38.56 14.40 -25.16
N SER A 266 39.09 13.23 -24.84
CA SER A 266 39.84 12.36 -25.75
C SER A 266 39.97 10.96 -25.14
N ASP A 267 40.36 9.98 -25.96
CA ASP A 267 40.70 8.62 -25.51
C ASP A 267 42.15 8.50 -25.05
N ASP A 268 42.75 9.60 -24.58
CA ASP A 268 44.13 9.59 -24.07
C ASP A 268 44.23 8.70 -22.83
N LYS A 269 44.88 7.54 -22.99
CA LYS A 269 45.07 6.58 -21.90
C LYS A 269 45.80 7.17 -20.70
N GLU A 270 46.68 8.16 -20.90
CA GLU A 270 47.38 8.83 -19.80
C GLU A 270 46.46 9.73 -18.97
N LYS A 271 45.29 10.09 -19.50
CA LYS A 271 44.27 10.86 -18.79
C LYS A 271 43.14 10.00 -18.27
N VAL A 272 42.71 9.00 -19.03
CA VAL A 272 41.61 8.11 -18.63
C VAL A 272 42.07 7.08 -17.59
N PHE A 273 43.28 6.52 -17.75
CA PHE A 273 43.89 5.55 -16.83
C PHE A 273 45.34 5.96 -16.55
N PRO A 274 45.55 7.09 -15.85
CA PRO A 274 46.88 7.61 -15.61
C PRO A 274 47.75 6.57 -14.89
N ARG A 275 49.03 6.55 -15.21
CA ARG A 275 49.99 5.70 -14.49
C ARG A 275 50.08 6.12 -13.03
N VAL A 276 50.24 5.15 -12.14
CA VAL A 276 50.26 5.38 -10.69
C VAL A 276 51.39 6.30 -10.26
N ASP A 277 52.57 6.21 -10.86
CA ASP A 277 53.74 7.03 -10.58
C ASP A 277 53.49 8.51 -10.89
N LYS A 278 53.11 8.81 -12.13
CA LYS A 278 52.85 10.17 -12.61
C LYS A 278 51.73 10.83 -11.84
N PHE A 279 50.65 10.09 -11.60
CA PHE A 279 49.51 10.61 -10.85
C PHE A 279 49.89 10.90 -9.39
N MET A 280 50.60 9.99 -8.73
CA MET A 280 50.98 10.16 -7.32
C MET A 280 51.93 11.35 -7.14
N ARG A 281 52.87 11.54 -8.07
CA ARG A 281 53.73 12.74 -8.10
C ARG A 281 52.91 14.02 -8.25
N GLU A 282 52.03 14.08 -9.25
CA GLU A 282 51.18 15.25 -9.48
C GLU A 282 50.29 15.54 -8.27
N TYR A 283 49.71 14.52 -7.66
CA TYR A 283 48.89 14.67 -6.46
C TYR A 283 49.71 15.17 -5.27
N PHE A 284 50.90 14.61 -5.04
CA PHE A 284 51.82 15.05 -3.99
C PHE A 284 52.19 16.53 -4.13
N ASP A 285 52.52 16.98 -5.35
CA ASP A 285 52.88 18.37 -5.61
C ASP A 285 51.70 19.32 -5.33
N ILE A 286 50.48 18.91 -5.68
CA ILE A 286 49.26 19.66 -5.34
C ILE A 286 49.08 19.72 -3.82
N VAL A 287 49.21 18.59 -3.11
CA VAL A 287 49.09 18.55 -1.65
C VAL A 287 50.12 19.48 -0.98
N LYS A 288 51.37 19.50 -1.48
CA LYS A 288 52.44 20.38 -0.99
C LYS A 288 52.12 21.87 -1.23
N SER A 289 51.39 22.19 -2.30
CA SER A 289 50.96 23.56 -2.63
C SER A 289 49.76 24.05 -1.80
N CYS A 290 49.01 23.14 -1.15
CA CYS A 290 47.89 23.48 -0.29
C CYS A 290 48.37 24.01 1.06
N LYS A 291 47.85 25.17 1.46
CA LYS A 291 48.14 25.80 2.76
C LYS A 291 47.44 25.13 3.95
N GLY A 292 46.36 24.39 3.68
CA GLY A 292 45.61 23.64 4.69
C GLY A 292 46.30 22.33 5.07
N THR A 293 46.10 21.86 6.30
CA THR A 293 46.68 20.59 6.79
C THR A 293 45.89 19.36 6.37
N GLU A 294 44.64 19.54 5.94
CA GLU A 294 43.71 18.45 5.60
C GLU A 294 44.15 17.64 4.39
N SER A 295 44.61 18.29 3.31
CA SER A 295 45.15 17.61 2.12
C SER A 295 46.27 16.63 2.47
N LYS A 296 47.18 17.03 3.38
CA LYS A 296 48.26 16.16 3.86
C LYS A 296 47.72 15.00 4.69
N ARG A 297 46.71 15.25 5.52
CA ARG A 297 46.07 14.22 6.37
C ARG A 297 45.39 13.13 5.54
N CYS A 298 44.74 13.50 4.44
CA CYS A 298 44.04 12.57 3.53
C CYS A 298 44.98 11.74 2.64
N MET A 299 46.23 12.18 2.45
CA MET A 299 47.13 11.60 1.47
C MET A 299 47.35 10.09 1.64
N LYS A 300 47.56 9.61 2.87
CA LYS A 300 47.68 8.16 3.15
C LYS A 300 46.45 7.39 2.67
N THR A 301 45.26 7.89 2.97
CA THR A 301 43.99 7.25 2.58
C THR A 301 43.85 7.22 1.06
N HIS A 302 44.22 8.30 0.38
CA HIS A 302 44.19 8.39 -1.08
C HIS A 302 45.17 7.44 -1.74
N MET A 303 46.39 7.30 -1.22
CA MET A 303 47.34 6.30 -1.71
C MET A 303 46.74 4.89 -1.63
N PHE A 304 46.10 4.51 -0.51
CA PHE A 304 45.43 3.20 -0.41
C PHE A 304 44.24 3.02 -1.37
N LYS A 305 43.55 4.10 -1.75
CA LYS A 305 42.39 4.05 -2.65
C LYS A 305 42.81 3.98 -4.13
N ALA A 306 43.72 4.85 -4.53
CA ALA A 306 44.21 4.95 -5.90
C ALA A 306 45.18 3.80 -6.24
N LEU A 307 46.05 3.38 -5.33
CA LEU A 307 47.01 2.28 -5.55
C LEU A 307 46.43 0.90 -5.23
N LYS A 308 45.11 0.78 -5.10
CA LYS A 308 44.48 -0.43 -4.54
C LYS A 308 44.78 -1.70 -5.34
N THR A 309 44.91 -1.59 -6.66
CA THR A 309 45.30 -2.68 -7.57
C THR A 309 46.81 -2.88 -7.65
N PHE A 310 47.60 -1.87 -7.29
CA PHE A 310 49.06 -1.88 -7.33
C PHE A 310 49.69 -2.50 -6.07
N LEU A 311 49.19 -2.16 -4.89
CA LEU A 311 49.71 -2.60 -3.59
C LEU A 311 49.69 -4.12 -3.32
N PRO A 312 48.83 -4.95 -3.94
CA PRO A 312 48.93 -6.41 -3.84
C PRO A 312 50.21 -6.99 -4.45
N TYR A 313 50.80 -6.31 -5.45
CA TYR A 313 52.04 -6.73 -6.10
C TYR A 313 53.29 -6.12 -5.43
N HIS A 314 53.12 -5.01 -4.71
CA HIS A 314 54.19 -4.26 -4.05
C HIS A 314 53.88 -4.09 -2.56
N THR A 315 54.02 -5.18 -1.81
CA THR A 315 53.69 -5.25 -0.38
C THR A 315 54.66 -4.45 0.51
N ASP A 316 55.86 -4.21 0.02
CA ASP A 316 56.87 -3.31 0.58
C ASP A 316 56.37 -1.86 0.59
N ILE A 317 55.93 -1.33 -0.56
CA ILE A 317 55.34 0.01 -0.67
C ILE A 317 54.08 0.11 0.20
N ARG A 318 53.24 -0.93 0.20
CA ARG A 318 52.06 -1.02 1.09
C ARG A 318 52.44 -0.84 2.56
N SER A 319 53.56 -1.42 2.97
CA SER A 319 54.05 -1.36 4.35
C SER A 319 54.57 0.03 4.70
N GLU A 320 55.27 0.70 3.78
CA GLU A 320 55.71 2.08 3.96
C GLU A 320 54.54 3.06 4.03
N ILE A 321 53.53 2.94 3.16
CA ILE A 321 52.29 3.74 3.27
C ILE A 321 51.61 3.48 4.63
N ALA A 322 51.61 2.23 5.11
CA ALA A 322 51.02 1.89 6.39
C ALA A 322 51.73 2.55 7.58
N ARG A 323 53.04 2.78 7.49
CA ARG A 323 53.86 3.49 8.51
C ARG A 323 53.62 4.99 8.55
N LEU A 324 53.15 5.61 7.46
CA LEU A 324 52.83 7.03 7.44
C LEU A 324 51.77 7.37 8.51
N THR A 325 51.94 8.52 9.15
CA THR A 325 50.99 9.04 10.14
C THR A 325 50.54 10.45 9.75
N LYS A 326 49.53 10.99 10.43
CA LYS A 326 49.10 12.39 10.24
C LYS A 326 50.23 13.41 10.47
N ASN A 327 51.27 13.03 11.20
CA ASN A 327 52.41 13.88 11.53
C ASN A 327 53.59 13.69 10.56
N SER A 328 53.49 12.77 9.60
CA SER A 328 54.57 12.55 8.64
C SER A 328 54.92 13.82 7.88
N THR A 329 56.21 13.99 7.65
CA THR A 329 56.82 15.09 6.90
C THR A 329 56.61 14.89 5.41
N PHE A 330 56.78 15.95 4.61
CA PHE A 330 56.68 15.82 3.16
C PHE A 330 57.80 14.96 2.60
N GLU A 331 58.98 14.99 3.22
CA GLU A 331 60.13 14.17 2.86
C GLU A 331 59.85 12.67 3.08
N GLU A 332 59.18 12.29 4.17
CA GLU A 332 58.78 10.90 4.42
C GLU A 332 57.74 10.41 3.41
N ILE A 333 56.78 11.25 3.05
CA ILE A 333 55.76 10.92 2.04
C ILE A 333 56.42 10.81 0.66
N GLU A 334 57.31 11.74 0.31
CA GLU A 334 58.03 11.77 -0.97
C GLU A 334 58.87 10.52 -1.20
N LYS A 335 59.49 9.95 -0.15
CA LYS A 335 60.18 8.65 -0.25
C LYS A 335 59.28 7.56 -0.79
N VAL A 336 58.02 7.51 -0.35
CA VAL A 336 57.05 6.53 -0.84
C VAL A 336 56.68 6.81 -2.30
N ILE A 337 56.57 8.08 -2.70
CA ILE A 337 56.33 8.46 -4.10
C ILE A 337 57.48 8.00 -4.99
N ILE A 338 58.72 8.21 -4.56
CA ILE A 338 59.92 7.77 -5.27
C ILE A 338 59.95 6.24 -5.43
N MET A 339 59.61 5.47 -4.40
CA MET A 339 59.51 4.01 -4.51
C MET A 339 58.49 3.56 -5.57
N ILE A 340 57.34 4.27 -5.67
CA ILE A 340 56.34 3.99 -6.71
C ILE A 340 56.90 4.33 -8.10
N GLU A 341 57.60 5.46 -8.23
CA GLU A 341 58.24 5.88 -9.48
C GLU A 341 59.31 4.88 -9.93
N GLU A 342 60.17 4.41 -9.03
CA GLU A 342 61.19 3.39 -9.31
C GLU A 342 60.57 2.10 -9.84
N VAL A 343 59.56 1.56 -9.15
CA VAL A 343 58.88 0.33 -9.57
C VAL A 343 58.23 0.49 -10.95
N VAL A 344 57.54 1.59 -11.21
CA VAL A 344 56.92 1.81 -12.53
C VAL A 344 57.98 2.01 -13.61
N ASN A 345 59.09 2.68 -13.30
CA ASN A 345 60.21 2.83 -14.24
C ASN A 345 60.81 1.46 -14.61
N GLU A 346 61.00 0.55 -13.65
CA GLU A 346 61.44 -0.82 -13.91
C GLU A 346 60.44 -1.60 -14.79
N ILE A 347 59.14 -1.46 -14.53
CA ILE A 347 58.10 -2.07 -15.38
C ILE A 347 58.21 -1.55 -16.82
N PHE A 348 58.43 -0.25 -16.99
CA PHE A 348 58.52 0.38 -18.32
C PHE A 348 59.85 0.16 -19.04
N GLN A 349 60.85 -0.46 -18.41
CA GLN A 349 62.09 -0.90 -19.05
C GLN A 349 61.98 -2.29 -19.72
N LYS A 350 60.86 -3.01 -19.51
CA LYS A 350 60.64 -4.32 -20.14
C LYS A 350 60.46 -4.19 -21.65
N GLU A 351 61.05 -5.10 -22.41
CA GLU A 351 61.01 -5.10 -23.88
C GLU A 351 59.58 -5.24 -24.44
N ASP A 352 58.68 -5.89 -23.72
CA ASP A 352 57.28 -6.14 -24.09
C ASP A 352 56.28 -5.12 -23.50
N ILE A 353 56.76 -3.98 -22.97
CA ILE A 353 55.91 -2.99 -22.28
C ILE A 353 54.75 -2.49 -23.14
N GLU A 354 54.93 -2.32 -24.45
CA GLU A 354 53.86 -1.85 -25.33
C GLU A 354 52.65 -2.80 -25.34
N GLN A 355 52.90 -4.12 -25.24
CA GLN A 355 51.86 -5.15 -25.17
C GLN A 355 51.29 -5.26 -23.77
N LEU A 356 52.14 -5.15 -22.74
CA LEU A 356 51.74 -5.25 -21.34
C LEU A 356 50.93 -4.04 -20.85
N ASP A 357 51.18 -2.85 -21.41
CA ASP A 357 50.53 -1.59 -21.05
C ASP A 357 49.26 -1.30 -21.89
N GLU A 358 48.75 -2.32 -22.59
CA GLU A 358 47.52 -2.26 -23.35
C GLU A 358 46.28 -2.31 -22.43
N ILE A 359 45.27 -1.48 -22.73
CA ILE A 359 43.98 -1.54 -22.05
C ILE A 359 43.01 -2.32 -22.94
N LYS A 360 42.61 -3.51 -22.49
CA LYS A 360 41.71 -4.36 -23.25
C LYS A 360 40.28 -4.09 -22.85
N THR A 361 39.45 -3.74 -23.83
CA THR A 361 38.02 -3.50 -23.59
C THR A 361 37.26 -4.80 -23.81
N GLY A 362 36.58 -5.26 -22.77
CA GLY A 362 35.76 -6.47 -22.81
C GLY A 362 34.47 -6.29 -23.62
N LEU A 363 33.67 -7.37 -23.63
CA LEU A 363 32.35 -7.39 -24.26
C LEU A 363 31.38 -6.41 -23.57
N VAL A 364 30.38 -5.96 -24.33
CA VAL A 364 29.24 -5.23 -23.79
C VAL A 364 28.51 -6.14 -22.80
N GLN A 365 28.30 -5.63 -21.60
CA GLN A 365 27.60 -6.32 -20.52
C GLN A 365 26.08 -6.09 -20.65
N PRO A 366 25.22 -6.90 -19.99
CA PRO A 366 23.77 -6.74 -20.05
C PRO A 366 23.26 -5.34 -19.64
N TRP A 367 24.02 -4.62 -18.81
CA TRP A 367 23.74 -3.24 -18.39
C TRP A 367 24.21 -2.17 -19.40
N GLY A 368 24.68 -2.56 -20.58
CA GLY A 368 25.02 -1.68 -21.70
C GLY A 368 26.43 -1.07 -21.69
N GLY A 369 27.21 -1.20 -20.60
CA GLY A 369 28.62 -0.78 -20.59
C GLY A 369 29.60 -1.94 -20.67
N ARG A 370 30.88 -1.67 -20.43
CA ARG A 370 31.98 -2.61 -20.67
C ARG A 370 32.94 -2.63 -19.49
N TYR A 371 33.44 -3.81 -19.13
CA TYR A 371 34.61 -3.91 -18.27
C TYR A 371 35.88 -3.72 -19.09
N ARG A 372 36.89 -3.11 -18.48
CA ARG A 372 38.22 -2.93 -19.07
C ARG A 372 39.24 -3.68 -18.21
N GLU A 373 40.10 -4.44 -18.87
CA GLU A 373 41.30 -4.99 -18.27
C GLU A 373 42.37 -3.90 -18.33
N VAL A 374 42.76 -3.39 -17.16
CA VAL A 374 43.69 -2.28 -17.03
C VAL A 374 44.92 -2.79 -16.28
N PRO A 375 46.13 -2.55 -16.80
CA PRO A 375 47.36 -2.93 -16.13
C PRO A 375 47.43 -2.41 -14.69
N TYR A 376 47.96 -3.21 -13.76
CA TYR A 376 47.86 -2.90 -12.33
C TYR A 376 48.64 -1.64 -11.90
N TRP A 377 49.59 -1.19 -12.73
CA TRP A 377 50.35 0.07 -12.60
C TRP A 377 49.62 1.31 -13.17
N ARG A 378 48.35 1.17 -13.55
CA ARG A 378 47.47 2.29 -13.92
C ARG A 378 46.30 2.41 -12.95
N LEU A 379 45.89 3.65 -12.69
CA LEU A 379 44.69 3.93 -11.91
C LEU A 379 43.47 3.35 -12.63
N GLN A 380 42.62 2.67 -11.87
CA GLN A 380 41.47 1.96 -12.42
C GLN A 380 40.37 1.79 -11.37
N PRO A 381 39.12 1.57 -11.79
CA PRO A 381 38.03 1.28 -10.87
C PRO A 381 38.29 0.03 -10.03
N TYR A 382 37.90 0.06 -8.76
CA TYR A 382 37.99 -1.10 -7.89
C TYR A 382 36.66 -1.87 -7.84
N PHE A 383 36.72 -3.16 -8.20
CA PHE A 383 35.62 -4.10 -8.04
C PHE A 383 35.79 -4.88 -6.73
N ARG A 384 34.85 -4.73 -5.79
CA ARG A 384 34.91 -5.43 -4.51
C ARG A 384 34.68 -6.93 -4.70
N LYS A 385 35.51 -7.76 -4.08
CA LYS A 385 35.27 -9.21 -4.01
C LYS A 385 34.25 -9.53 -2.91
N VAL A 386 33.26 -10.35 -3.20
CA VAL A 386 32.29 -10.92 -2.24
C VAL A 386 32.52 -12.43 -2.25
N ASP A 387 32.81 -13.02 -1.09
CA ASP A 387 33.10 -14.46 -0.91
C ASP A 387 34.15 -15.02 -1.89
N GLY A 388 35.19 -14.23 -2.19
CA GLY A 388 36.30 -14.60 -3.06
C GLY A 388 36.06 -14.34 -4.55
N VAL A 389 34.82 -14.08 -4.98
CA VAL A 389 34.44 -13.78 -6.37
C VAL A 389 34.48 -12.27 -6.59
N ALA A 390 35.04 -11.81 -7.73
CA ALA A 390 35.05 -10.38 -8.04
C ALA A 390 33.63 -9.89 -8.33
N GLY A 391 33.25 -8.73 -7.79
CA GLY A 391 31.88 -8.21 -7.93
C GLY A 391 31.41 -8.07 -9.39
N LYS A 392 32.32 -7.90 -10.35
CA LYS A 392 32.01 -7.91 -11.79
C LYS A 392 31.38 -9.23 -12.29
N ASP A 393 31.68 -10.35 -11.63
CA ASP A 393 31.22 -11.69 -12.02
C ASP A 393 29.88 -12.07 -11.35
N LEU A 394 29.53 -11.43 -10.23
CA LEU A 394 28.25 -11.61 -9.50
C LEU A 394 27.10 -10.78 -10.08
N ILE A 395 27.43 -9.76 -10.88
CA ILE A 395 26.52 -8.73 -11.38
C ILE A 395 25.56 -9.25 -12.47
N LYS A 396 25.88 -10.36 -13.15
CA LYS A 396 25.07 -10.85 -14.28
C LYS A 396 23.67 -11.29 -13.85
N ASP A 397 23.56 -12.09 -12.79
CA ASP A 397 22.28 -12.59 -12.27
C ASP A 397 21.48 -11.46 -11.58
N GLU A 398 22.17 -10.52 -10.94
CA GLU A 398 21.55 -9.37 -10.27
C GLU A 398 20.95 -8.38 -11.29
N ILE A 399 21.53 -8.23 -12.48
CA ILE A 399 20.98 -7.36 -13.54
C ILE A 399 19.73 -7.94 -14.17
N GLU A 400 19.70 -9.25 -14.47
CA GLU A 400 18.49 -9.87 -15.03
C GLU A 400 17.32 -9.75 -14.05
N ARG A 401 17.60 -9.95 -12.76
CA ARG A 401 16.63 -9.76 -11.68
C ARG A 401 16.17 -8.30 -11.54
N ILE A 402 17.09 -7.35 -11.45
CA ILE A 402 16.76 -5.91 -11.34
C ILE A 402 16.03 -5.40 -12.59
N SER A 403 16.38 -5.86 -13.79
CA SER A 403 15.69 -5.45 -15.01
C SER A 403 14.25 -5.96 -15.03
N GLN A 404 13.99 -7.21 -14.64
CA GLN A 404 12.63 -7.75 -14.56
C GLN A 404 11.81 -7.10 -13.42
N GLU A 405 12.42 -6.86 -12.25
CA GLU A 405 11.79 -6.17 -11.12
C GLU A 405 11.51 -4.69 -11.44
N ASN A 406 12.42 -4.00 -12.13
CA ASN A 406 12.26 -2.61 -12.55
C ASN A 406 11.20 -2.45 -13.63
N THR A 407 11.12 -3.34 -14.62
CA THR A 407 10.03 -3.29 -15.63
C THR A 407 8.69 -3.53 -14.96
N LYS A 408 8.58 -4.55 -14.09
CA LYS A 408 7.36 -4.82 -13.32
C LYS A 408 6.98 -3.65 -12.40
N GLN A 409 7.92 -3.04 -11.67
CA GLN A 409 7.62 -1.91 -10.79
C GLN A 409 7.36 -0.61 -11.57
N PHE A 410 8.07 -0.34 -12.66
CA PHE A 410 7.79 0.82 -13.52
C PHE A 410 6.40 0.70 -14.17
N GLU A 411 6.02 -0.49 -14.67
CA GLU A 411 4.67 -0.75 -15.20
C GLU A 411 3.61 -0.71 -14.08
N LEU A 412 3.91 -1.25 -12.89
CA LEU A 412 3.04 -1.14 -11.71
C LEU A 412 2.82 0.32 -11.33
N VAL A 413 3.85 1.17 -11.42
CA VAL A 413 3.76 2.57 -11.00
C VAL A 413 3.19 3.48 -12.11
N GLU A 414 3.49 3.26 -13.39
CA GLU A 414 2.78 3.88 -14.53
C GLU A 414 1.29 3.49 -14.52
N SER A 415 0.96 2.23 -14.20
CA SER A 415 -0.43 1.80 -14.03
C SER A 415 -1.09 2.46 -12.82
N ARG A 416 -0.36 2.67 -11.71
CA ARG A 416 -0.82 3.46 -10.55
C ARG A 416 -0.99 4.94 -10.89
N LYS A 417 -0.19 5.50 -11.80
CA LYS A 417 -0.26 6.91 -12.21
C LYS A 417 -1.44 7.18 -13.15
N ARG A 418 -1.71 6.26 -14.09
CA ARG A 418 -2.95 6.24 -14.88
C ARG A 418 -4.18 6.00 -14.00
N LYS A 419 -4.03 5.21 -12.94
CA LYS A 419 -5.07 4.95 -11.95
C LYS A 419 -5.20 6.02 -10.84
N ALA A 420 -4.23 6.91 -10.66
CA ALA A 420 -4.26 7.99 -9.65
C ALA A 420 -5.05 9.21 -10.13
N GLU A 421 -5.30 9.31 -11.44
CA GLU A 421 -6.35 10.20 -11.97
C GLU A 421 -7.76 9.58 -11.85
N GLU A 422 -7.87 8.32 -11.38
CA GLU A 422 -9.15 7.57 -11.37
C GLU A 422 -9.52 6.88 -10.02
N HIS A 423 -8.66 6.84 -8.99
CA HIS A 423 -8.94 6.10 -7.76
C HIS A 423 -9.51 6.94 -6.61
N GLU A 424 -10.84 7.04 -6.62
CA GLU A 424 -11.64 7.09 -5.38
C GLU A 424 -12.18 5.70 -4.96
N ASN A 425 -12.01 4.61 -5.74
CA ASN A 425 -12.82 3.38 -5.55
C ASN A 425 -12.09 2.02 -5.76
N GLU A 426 -10.94 1.70 -5.10
CA GLU A 426 -10.44 0.30 -5.07
C GLU A 426 -10.88 -0.42 -3.77
N PRO A 427 -11.43 -1.66 -3.83
CA PRO A 427 -11.85 -2.40 -2.64
C PRO A 427 -10.73 -2.67 -1.63
N VAL A 428 -11.03 -2.47 -0.34
CA VAL A 428 -10.08 -2.64 0.78
C VAL A 428 -9.52 -4.04 0.90
N VAL A 429 -10.33 -5.05 0.58
CA VAL A 429 -9.90 -6.45 0.60
C VAL A 429 -8.66 -6.62 -0.27
N ASN A 430 -8.56 -5.93 -1.41
CA ASN A 430 -7.39 -6.01 -2.28
C ASN A 430 -6.13 -5.48 -1.57
N ASN A 431 -6.24 -4.41 -0.77
CA ASN A 431 -5.12 -3.86 -0.02
C ASN A 431 -4.66 -4.79 1.11
N ILE A 432 -5.58 -5.46 1.79
CA ILE A 432 -5.27 -6.43 2.85
C ILE A 432 -4.59 -7.67 2.25
N LEU A 433 -5.10 -8.19 1.13
CA LEU A 433 -4.55 -9.36 0.46
C LEU A 433 -3.16 -9.09 -0.13
N LYS A 434 -2.96 -7.90 -0.74
CA LYS A 434 -1.65 -7.47 -1.26
C LYS A 434 -0.56 -7.42 -0.18
N LYS A 435 -0.89 -7.08 1.07
CA LYS A 435 0.07 -7.12 2.21
C LYS A 435 0.58 -8.54 2.53
N HIS A 436 -0.10 -9.56 2.03
CA HIS A 436 0.24 -10.97 2.23
C HIS A 436 0.55 -11.69 0.91
N ASP A 437 0.99 -10.94 -0.11
CA ASP A 437 1.37 -11.46 -1.44
C ASP A 437 0.23 -12.19 -2.19
N ILE A 438 -1.03 -11.98 -1.78
CA ILE A 438 -2.21 -12.45 -2.51
C ILE A 438 -2.67 -11.32 -3.43
N VAL A 439 -2.31 -11.43 -4.71
CA VAL A 439 -2.81 -10.54 -5.76
C VAL A 439 -3.95 -11.25 -6.49
N ILE A 440 -5.12 -10.62 -6.52
CA ILE A 440 -6.23 -11.07 -7.35
C ILE A 440 -5.98 -10.61 -8.78
N THR A 441 -6.11 -11.52 -9.73
CA THR A 441 -5.92 -11.23 -11.16
C THR A 441 -7.27 -11.19 -11.89
N ASP A 442 -7.37 -10.37 -12.94
CA ASP A 442 -8.58 -10.30 -13.78
C ASP A 442 -8.91 -11.69 -14.38
N ASP A 443 -7.89 -12.49 -14.68
CA ASP A 443 -8.06 -13.86 -15.18
C ASP A 443 -8.66 -14.83 -14.15
N GLU A 444 -8.52 -14.58 -12.84
CA GLU A 444 -9.21 -15.35 -11.82
C GLU A 444 -10.71 -15.04 -11.80
N PHE A 445 -11.07 -13.76 -11.92
CA PHE A 445 -12.47 -13.36 -12.05
C PHE A 445 -13.12 -13.87 -13.33
N LYS A 446 -12.43 -13.74 -14.48
CA LYS A 446 -12.91 -14.29 -15.76
C LYS A 446 -13.20 -15.78 -15.68
N ARG A 447 -12.25 -16.56 -15.16
CA ARG A 447 -12.41 -18.02 -15.04
C ARG A 447 -13.56 -18.40 -14.13
N ASP A 448 -13.71 -17.72 -12.99
CA ASP A 448 -14.79 -17.94 -12.04
C ASP A 448 -16.16 -17.59 -12.65
N PHE A 449 -16.22 -16.53 -13.46
CA PHE A 449 -17.45 -16.08 -14.10
C PHE A 449 -17.87 -16.93 -15.31
N GLN A 450 -16.90 -17.43 -16.09
CA GLN A 450 -17.09 -18.32 -17.24
C GLN A 450 -17.45 -19.76 -16.85
N GLU A 451 -17.24 -20.15 -15.59
CA GLU A 451 -17.66 -21.46 -15.13
C GLU A 451 -19.19 -21.61 -15.19
N PRO A 452 -19.72 -22.77 -15.65
CA PRO A 452 -21.15 -23.06 -15.60
C PRO A 452 -21.76 -22.75 -14.24
N ILE A 453 -22.80 -21.91 -14.22
CA ILE A 453 -23.30 -21.30 -12.99
C ILE A 453 -23.70 -22.34 -11.92
N VAL A 454 -24.28 -23.47 -12.33
CA VAL A 454 -24.67 -24.55 -11.41
C VAL A 454 -23.46 -25.19 -10.75
N SER A 455 -22.42 -25.51 -11.52
CA SER A 455 -21.13 -26.02 -11.00
C SER A 455 -20.49 -25.02 -10.05
N HIS A 456 -20.47 -23.75 -10.44
CA HIS A 456 -19.94 -22.65 -9.64
C HIS A 456 -20.66 -22.53 -8.28
N LEU A 457 -22.00 -22.58 -8.26
CA LEU A 457 -22.81 -22.53 -7.04
C LEU A 457 -22.63 -23.79 -6.17
N ARG A 458 -22.43 -24.97 -6.78
CA ARG A 458 -22.09 -26.22 -6.07
C ARG A 458 -20.73 -26.11 -5.38
N LYS A 459 -19.69 -25.59 -6.07
CA LYS A 459 -18.36 -25.35 -5.48
C LYS A 459 -18.40 -24.40 -4.29
N ARG A 460 -19.25 -23.38 -4.35
CA ARG A 460 -19.48 -22.44 -3.24
C ARG A 460 -20.31 -23.03 -2.09
N GLY A 461 -20.85 -24.24 -2.25
CA GLY A 461 -21.72 -24.88 -1.26
C GLY A 461 -23.05 -24.14 -1.08
N LEU A 462 -23.54 -23.45 -2.12
CA LEU A 462 -24.82 -22.73 -2.09
C LEU A 462 -26.01 -23.64 -2.44
N ILE A 463 -25.79 -24.71 -3.19
CA ILE A 463 -26.84 -25.67 -3.60
C ILE A 463 -26.79 -26.91 -2.70
N GLU A 464 -27.87 -27.15 -1.97
CA GLU A 464 -28.13 -28.41 -1.26
C GLU A 464 -28.76 -29.42 -2.25
N THR A 465 -29.95 -29.09 -2.78
CA THR A 465 -30.66 -29.91 -3.77
C THR A 465 -31.03 -29.08 -4.99
N CYS A 466 -30.95 -29.69 -6.18
CA CYS A 466 -31.40 -29.10 -7.43
C CYS A 466 -32.24 -30.12 -8.22
N VAL A 467 -33.44 -29.72 -8.61
CA VAL A 467 -34.33 -30.55 -9.45
C VAL A 467 -33.94 -30.35 -10.91
N ASN A 468 -33.67 -31.46 -11.62
CA ASN A 468 -33.23 -31.49 -13.02
C ASN A 468 -31.93 -30.70 -13.30
N GLU A 469 -30.93 -30.88 -12.43
CA GLU A 469 -29.65 -30.13 -12.44
C GLU A 469 -28.92 -30.13 -13.79
N GLU A 470 -28.85 -31.29 -14.47
CA GLU A 470 -28.14 -31.39 -15.76
C GLU A 470 -28.79 -30.52 -16.83
N GLN A 471 -30.12 -30.52 -16.91
CA GLN A 471 -30.86 -29.71 -17.87
C GLN A 471 -30.81 -28.24 -17.48
N LEU A 472 -30.90 -27.91 -16.19
CA LEU A 472 -30.72 -26.54 -15.70
C LEU A 472 -29.36 -25.97 -16.09
N SER A 473 -28.28 -26.74 -15.95
CA SER A 473 -26.94 -26.28 -16.30
C SER A 473 -26.83 -25.91 -17.77
N LYS A 474 -27.43 -26.70 -18.67
CA LYS A 474 -27.48 -26.43 -20.12
C LYS A 474 -28.35 -25.21 -20.41
N ASP A 475 -29.56 -25.18 -19.87
CA ASP A 475 -30.52 -24.10 -20.09
C ASP A 475 -30.01 -22.74 -19.58
N ALA A 476 -29.26 -22.72 -18.47
CA ALA A 476 -28.69 -21.50 -17.92
C ALA A 476 -27.57 -20.91 -18.81
N GLU A 477 -26.91 -21.72 -19.64
CA GLU A 477 -25.91 -21.24 -20.61
C GLU A 477 -26.59 -20.71 -21.89
N ASP A 478 -27.64 -21.39 -22.34
CA ASP A 478 -28.29 -21.10 -23.63
C ASP A 478 -29.41 -20.05 -23.54
N LYS A 479 -30.01 -19.85 -22.35
CA LYS A 479 -31.26 -19.08 -22.18
C LYS A 479 -31.19 -18.12 -21.01
N VAL A 480 -31.88 -16.98 -21.16
CA VAL A 480 -32.13 -16.04 -20.06
C VAL A 480 -33.29 -16.54 -19.20
N LEU A 481 -32.97 -17.27 -18.14
CA LEU A 481 -33.94 -17.77 -17.16
C LEU A 481 -34.47 -16.69 -16.21
N GLY A 482 -35.68 -16.91 -15.68
CA GLY A 482 -36.24 -16.14 -14.55
C GLY A 482 -36.21 -16.93 -13.24
N LEU A 483 -35.80 -16.29 -12.14
CA LEU A 483 -35.72 -16.91 -10.81
C LEU A 483 -36.54 -16.12 -9.79
N TYR A 484 -37.18 -16.80 -8.85
CA TYR A 484 -37.85 -16.14 -7.73
C TYR A 484 -37.49 -16.78 -6.39
N CYS A 485 -37.54 -15.98 -5.34
CA CYS A 485 -37.44 -16.41 -3.95
C CYS A 485 -38.50 -15.67 -3.14
N GLY A 486 -39.32 -16.40 -2.39
CA GLY A 486 -40.34 -15.83 -1.53
C GLY A 486 -39.85 -15.50 -0.12
N ALA A 487 -40.34 -14.39 0.45
CA ALA A 487 -40.23 -14.11 1.88
C ALA A 487 -41.58 -13.68 2.47
N ASP A 488 -42.01 -14.40 3.50
CA ASP A 488 -43.18 -14.01 4.28
C ASP A 488 -42.82 -12.90 5.28
N PRO A 489 -43.65 -11.84 5.41
CA PRO A 489 -43.38 -10.66 6.26
C PRO A 489 -43.60 -10.90 7.77
N THR A 490 -42.90 -11.90 8.31
CA THR A 490 -43.06 -12.39 9.70
C THR A 490 -42.28 -11.61 10.73
N ALA A 491 -41.28 -10.84 10.29
CA ALA A 491 -40.47 -9.96 11.12
C ALA A 491 -40.32 -8.60 10.42
N LYS A 492 -39.82 -7.60 11.14
CA LYS A 492 -39.59 -6.24 10.61
C LYS A 492 -38.50 -6.18 9.53
N SER A 493 -37.66 -7.21 9.43
CA SER A 493 -36.51 -7.31 8.53
C SER A 493 -36.17 -8.76 8.25
N LEU A 494 -35.54 -9.01 7.10
CA LEU A 494 -34.80 -10.23 6.80
C LEU A 494 -33.57 -10.34 7.70
N HIS A 495 -33.11 -11.57 7.92
CA HIS A 495 -31.93 -11.88 8.72
C HIS A 495 -30.90 -12.66 7.90
N LEU A 496 -29.68 -12.86 8.42
CA LEU A 496 -28.59 -13.58 7.71
C LEU A 496 -29.00 -14.95 7.13
N GLY A 497 -29.92 -15.68 7.77
CA GLY A 497 -30.44 -16.94 7.22
C GLY A 497 -31.17 -16.81 5.88
N ASN A 498 -31.74 -15.63 5.57
CA ASN A 498 -32.37 -15.34 4.29
C ASN A 498 -31.35 -14.98 3.20
N LEU A 499 -30.07 -14.81 3.54
CA LEU A 499 -29.06 -14.33 2.60
C LEU A 499 -28.65 -15.43 1.60
N LEU A 500 -28.65 -16.70 2.00
CA LEU A 500 -28.25 -17.80 1.11
C LEU A 500 -29.12 -17.92 -0.16
N PRO A 501 -30.47 -17.93 -0.08
CA PRO A 501 -31.30 -17.88 -1.30
C PRO A 501 -31.03 -16.64 -2.14
N LEU A 502 -30.79 -15.48 -1.49
CA LEU A 502 -30.51 -14.23 -2.20
C LEU A 502 -29.16 -14.24 -2.90
N MET A 503 -28.16 -14.95 -2.37
CA MET A 503 -26.88 -15.15 -3.05
C MET A 503 -27.04 -15.95 -4.35
N ILE A 504 -27.92 -16.96 -4.38
CA ILE A 504 -28.24 -17.66 -5.63
C ILE A 504 -28.86 -16.69 -6.64
N LEU A 505 -29.89 -15.93 -6.22
CA LEU A 505 -30.51 -14.92 -7.08
C LEU A 505 -29.47 -13.92 -7.61
N LEU A 506 -28.57 -13.44 -6.75
CA LEU A 506 -27.51 -12.51 -7.11
C LEU A 506 -26.54 -13.10 -8.15
N HIS A 507 -26.04 -14.33 -7.94
CA HIS A 507 -25.13 -14.98 -8.89
C HIS A 507 -25.75 -15.19 -10.28
N PHE A 508 -27.05 -15.50 -10.34
CA PHE A 508 -27.80 -15.57 -11.58
C PHE A 508 -28.01 -14.16 -12.19
N ASN A 509 -28.34 -13.18 -11.36
CA ASN A 509 -28.59 -11.80 -11.80
C ASN A 509 -27.36 -11.14 -12.42
N LEU A 510 -26.19 -11.33 -11.79
CA LEU A 510 -24.91 -10.85 -12.28
C LEU A 510 -24.54 -11.47 -13.64
N ARG A 511 -25.03 -12.69 -13.93
CA ARG A 511 -24.88 -13.40 -15.23
C ARG A 511 -26.02 -13.13 -16.23
N GLY A 512 -26.84 -12.10 -15.98
CA GLY A 512 -27.86 -11.64 -16.92
C GLY A 512 -29.24 -12.27 -16.78
N HIS A 513 -29.43 -13.19 -15.82
CA HIS A 513 -30.73 -13.80 -15.57
C HIS A 513 -31.65 -12.88 -14.75
N ARG A 514 -32.95 -13.00 -14.99
CA ARG A 514 -33.95 -12.13 -14.37
C ARG A 514 -34.32 -12.66 -12.99
N ILE A 515 -34.47 -11.76 -12.02
CA ILE A 515 -34.86 -12.13 -10.66
C ILE A 515 -36.17 -11.45 -10.24
N PHE A 516 -36.97 -12.20 -9.49
CA PHE A 516 -38.29 -11.80 -9.03
C PHE A 516 -38.39 -12.03 -7.51
N PRO A 517 -37.83 -11.15 -6.67
CA PRO A 517 -38.07 -11.23 -5.24
C PRO A 517 -39.59 -11.16 -4.96
N LEU A 518 -40.12 -12.12 -4.21
CA LEU A 518 -41.55 -12.24 -3.97
C LEU A 518 -41.88 -11.96 -2.50
N ILE A 519 -42.73 -10.97 -2.27
CA ILE A 519 -43.33 -10.73 -0.96
C ILE A 519 -44.55 -11.62 -0.80
N GLY A 520 -44.54 -12.41 0.28
CA GLY A 520 -45.65 -13.24 0.70
C GLY A 520 -46.78 -12.47 1.38
N GLY A 521 -47.38 -11.48 0.70
CA GLY A 521 -48.46 -10.67 1.25
C GLY A 521 -49.70 -11.47 1.64
N ALA A 522 -50.10 -12.43 0.78
CA ALA A 522 -51.22 -13.34 1.04
C ALA A 522 -50.78 -14.59 1.83
N THR A 523 -49.65 -15.21 1.48
CA THR A 523 -49.12 -16.39 2.19
C THR A 523 -48.77 -16.07 3.64
N GLY A 524 -48.31 -14.85 3.94
CA GLY A 524 -48.06 -14.38 5.29
C GLY A 524 -49.33 -14.25 6.15
N GLU A 525 -50.52 -14.09 5.55
CA GLU A 525 -51.82 -14.11 6.26
C GLU A 525 -52.18 -15.51 6.74
N VAL A 526 -51.73 -16.53 6.03
CA VAL A 526 -52.00 -17.95 6.33
C VAL A 526 -50.93 -18.55 7.25
N GLY A 527 -49.65 -18.34 6.92
CA GLY A 527 -48.47 -18.77 7.68
C GLY A 527 -47.91 -20.16 7.30
N ASP A 528 -46.61 -20.22 7.01
CA ASP A 528 -45.89 -21.47 6.65
C ASP A 528 -45.64 -22.40 7.86
N PRO A 529 -46.05 -23.69 7.81
CA PRO A 529 -45.73 -24.69 8.83
C PRO A 529 -44.35 -25.36 8.69
N SER A 530 -43.62 -25.17 7.59
CA SER A 530 -42.39 -25.90 7.28
C SER A 530 -41.29 -25.66 8.31
N GLY A 531 -40.70 -26.74 8.85
CA GLY A 531 -39.59 -26.67 9.81
C GLY A 531 -39.94 -26.17 11.23
N ARG A 532 -41.23 -26.12 11.62
CA ARG A 532 -41.70 -25.67 12.94
C ARG A 532 -42.55 -26.72 13.68
N SER A 533 -42.59 -26.60 15.02
CA SER A 533 -43.31 -27.52 15.92
C SER A 533 -44.59 -26.94 16.55
N THR A 534 -44.88 -25.64 16.35
CA THR A 534 -46.03 -24.92 16.95
C THR A 534 -46.69 -23.98 15.94
N GLU A 535 -47.99 -23.72 16.10
CA GLU A 535 -48.80 -22.81 15.25
C GLU A 535 -48.42 -21.32 15.45
N ARG A 536 -48.64 -20.46 14.44
CA ARG A 536 -48.34 -19.01 14.52
C ARG A 536 -49.45 -18.22 15.22
N SER A 537 -49.05 -17.24 16.03
CA SER A 537 -49.95 -16.20 16.55
C SER A 537 -50.33 -15.18 15.47
N ALA A 538 -51.60 -14.80 15.38
CA ALA A 538 -52.08 -13.79 14.44
C ALA A 538 -51.44 -12.41 14.71
N MET A 539 -50.94 -11.76 13.65
CA MET A 539 -50.39 -10.40 13.71
C MET A 539 -51.44 -9.36 13.28
N ALA A 540 -51.44 -8.21 13.93
CA ALA A 540 -52.28 -7.07 13.57
C ALA A 540 -52.01 -6.60 12.13
N GLU A 541 -53.07 -6.20 11.41
CA GLU A 541 -53.01 -5.83 9.98
C GLU A 541 -52.07 -4.64 9.71
N GLU A 542 -52.05 -3.65 10.62
CA GLU A 542 -51.17 -2.48 10.52
C GLU A 542 -49.69 -2.85 10.60
N ALA A 543 -49.32 -3.75 11.53
CA ALA A 543 -47.94 -4.25 11.67
C ALA A 543 -47.50 -5.08 10.46
N ARG A 544 -48.42 -5.87 9.90
CA ARG A 544 -48.17 -6.65 8.68
C ARG A 544 -47.91 -5.74 7.47
N ARG A 545 -48.69 -4.67 7.31
CA ARG A 545 -48.49 -3.69 6.23
C ARG A 545 -47.12 -3.01 6.33
N ASP A 546 -46.73 -2.59 7.54
CA ASP A 546 -45.39 -2.03 7.81
C ASP A 546 -44.28 -3.03 7.45
N HIS A 547 -44.41 -4.30 7.84
CA HIS A 547 -43.41 -5.33 7.49
C HIS A 547 -43.33 -5.59 5.98
N VAL A 548 -44.46 -5.63 5.29
CA VAL A 548 -44.51 -5.78 3.82
C VAL A 548 -43.73 -4.64 3.15
N GLU A 549 -43.98 -3.40 3.56
CA GLU A 549 -43.30 -2.22 3.01
C GLU A 549 -41.79 -2.25 3.29
N ARG A 550 -41.39 -2.52 4.54
CA ARG A 550 -39.98 -2.61 4.95
C ARG A 550 -39.21 -3.69 4.19
N ILE A 551 -39.76 -4.91 4.10
CA ILE A 551 -39.09 -6.02 3.40
C ILE A 551 -39.05 -5.76 1.88
N SER A 552 -40.08 -5.11 1.34
CA SER A 552 -40.10 -4.70 -0.08
C SER A 552 -38.92 -3.77 -0.40
N ASN A 553 -38.75 -2.70 0.38
CA ASN A 553 -37.63 -1.78 0.21
C ASN A 553 -36.30 -2.48 0.43
N GLN A 554 -36.22 -3.33 1.45
CA GLN A 554 -35.02 -4.07 1.77
C GLN A 554 -34.56 -5.02 0.65
N PHE A 555 -35.47 -5.67 -0.07
CA PHE A 555 -35.10 -6.46 -1.25
C PHE A 555 -34.48 -5.60 -2.35
N LEU A 556 -35.13 -4.48 -2.68
CA LEU A 556 -34.65 -3.56 -3.72
C LEU A 556 -33.27 -3.01 -3.35
N ASP A 557 -33.13 -2.49 -2.13
CA ASP A 557 -31.89 -1.92 -1.64
C ASP A 557 -30.78 -2.96 -1.55
N PHE A 558 -31.10 -4.20 -1.15
CA PHE A 558 -30.12 -5.29 -1.08
C PHE A 558 -29.56 -5.60 -2.47
N PHE A 559 -30.40 -5.87 -3.47
CA PHE A 559 -29.91 -6.24 -4.79
C PHE A 559 -29.22 -5.08 -5.51
N GLN A 560 -29.67 -3.84 -5.31
CA GLN A 560 -28.99 -2.66 -5.81
C GLN A 560 -27.56 -2.58 -5.23
N ARG A 561 -27.41 -2.66 -3.90
CA ARG A 561 -26.09 -2.63 -3.25
C ARG A 561 -25.22 -3.82 -3.62
N ALA A 562 -25.80 -5.02 -3.69
CA ALA A 562 -25.08 -6.25 -4.00
C ALA A 562 -24.55 -6.26 -5.44
N VAL A 563 -25.25 -5.64 -6.40
CA VAL A 563 -24.75 -5.45 -7.77
C VAL A 563 -23.58 -4.47 -7.80
N GLU A 564 -23.67 -3.34 -7.10
CA GLU A 564 -22.54 -2.40 -7.01
C GLU A 564 -21.32 -3.05 -6.33
N TYR A 565 -21.52 -3.76 -5.22
CA TYR A 565 -20.48 -4.58 -4.59
C TYR A 565 -19.90 -5.62 -5.56
N GLY A 566 -20.74 -6.29 -6.37
CA GLY A 566 -20.29 -7.22 -7.40
C GLY A 566 -19.38 -6.55 -8.44
N LYS A 567 -19.74 -5.36 -8.91
CA LYS A 567 -18.93 -4.57 -9.85
C LYS A 567 -17.58 -4.15 -9.25
N THR A 568 -17.53 -3.82 -7.95
CA THR A 568 -16.27 -3.45 -7.31
C THR A 568 -15.34 -4.65 -7.15
N ARG A 569 -15.88 -5.87 -7.00
CA ARG A 569 -15.06 -7.11 -6.99
C ARG A 569 -14.63 -7.51 -8.39
N ASN A 570 -15.53 -7.55 -9.36
CA ASN A 570 -15.21 -7.88 -10.73
C ASN A 570 -15.65 -6.74 -11.69
N PRO A 571 -14.70 -5.90 -12.16
CA PRO A 571 -15.01 -4.81 -13.09
C PRO A 571 -15.69 -5.25 -14.39
N GLU A 572 -15.51 -6.49 -14.84
CA GLU A 572 -16.19 -6.99 -16.03
C GLU A 572 -17.71 -7.01 -15.87
N ILE A 573 -18.20 -7.21 -14.64
CA ILE A 573 -19.63 -7.15 -14.32
C ILE A 573 -20.22 -5.78 -14.70
N ALA A 574 -19.44 -4.70 -14.61
CA ALA A 574 -19.89 -3.37 -15.03
C ALA A 574 -20.14 -3.27 -16.54
N SER A 575 -19.48 -4.11 -17.34
CA SER A 575 -19.63 -4.18 -18.80
C SER A 575 -20.66 -5.21 -19.27
N LEU A 576 -21.16 -6.05 -18.37
CA LEU A 576 -22.14 -7.10 -18.66
C LEU A 576 -23.58 -6.61 -18.49
N SER A 577 -24.49 -7.19 -19.26
CA SER A 577 -25.93 -6.95 -19.10
C SER A 577 -26.42 -7.66 -17.84
N ILE A 578 -26.55 -6.92 -16.73
CA ILE A 578 -27.19 -7.42 -15.50
C ILE A 578 -28.66 -7.72 -15.78
N GLY A 579 -29.17 -8.83 -15.24
CA GLY A 579 -30.56 -9.20 -15.45
C GLY A 579 -31.53 -8.25 -14.74
N SER A 580 -32.78 -8.20 -15.22
CA SER A 580 -33.81 -7.36 -14.59
C SER A 580 -34.17 -7.84 -13.18
N GLN A 581 -34.52 -6.89 -12.31
CA GLN A 581 -34.96 -7.15 -10.95
C GLN A 581 -36.39 -6.62 -10.80
N GLU A 582 -37.35 -7.50 -10.52
CA GLU A 582 -38.77 -7.15 -10.44
C GLU A 582 -39.39 -7.68 -9.15
N LEU A 583 -39.54 -6.81 -8.15
CA LEU A 583 -40.28 -7.14 -6.93
C LEU A 583 -41.75 -7.45 -7.27
N LYS A 584 -42.27 -8.55 -6.73
CA LYS A 584 -43.69 -8.94 -6.84
C LYS A 584 -44.31 -9.14 -5.47
N ASN A 585 -45.63 -9.05 -5.37
CA ASN A 585 -46.38 -9.38 -4.17
C ASN A 585 -47.52 -10.35 -4.51
N ASN A 586 -47.55 -11.52 -3.88
CA ASN A 586 -48.56 -12.53 -4.22
C ASN A 586 -50.00 -12.13 -3.88
N ARG A 587 -50.19 -11.09 -3.04
CA ARG A 587 -51.50 -10.49 -2.81
C ARG A 587 -52.12 -9.93 -4.10
N GLU A 588 -51.33 -9.57 -5.10
CA GLU A 588 -51.83 -9.06 -6.39
C GLU A 588 -52.76 -10.04 -7.10
N TRP A 589 -52.46 -11.34 -7.08
CA TRP A 589 -53.30 -12.36 -7.70
C TRP A 589 -54.20 -13.09 -6.70
N TRP A 590 -53.82 -13.18 -5.42
CA TRP A 590 -54.65 -13.83 -4.42
C TRP A 590 -55.86 -13.00 -3.96
N LYS A 591 -55.77 -11.66 -3.96
CA LYS A 591 -56.88 -10.79 -3.48
C LYS A 591 -58.18 -10.98 -4.27
N ASP A 592 -58.07 -11.24 -5.57
CA ASP A 592 -59.20 -11.38 -6.49
C ASP A 592 -59.53 -12.87 -6.78
N MET A 593 -58.78 -13.80 -6.19
CA MET A 593 -58.95 -15.24 -6.40
C MET A 593 -60.13 -15.79 -5.60
N GLY A 594 -61.26 -16.02 -6.25
CA GLY A 594 -62.41 -16.67 -5.63
C GLY A 594 -62.12 -18.12 -5.25
N PHE A 595 -62.47 -18.54 -4.03
CA PHE A 595 -62.20 -19.90 -3.53
C PHE A 595 -62.78 -21.02 -4.42
N LEU A 596 -64.03 -20.87 -4.87
CA LEU A 596 -64.66 -21.84 -5.77
C LEU A 596 -63.97 -21.89 -7.13
N HIS A 597 -63.57 -20.73 -7.67
CA HIS A 597 -62.83 -20.65 -8.92
C HIS A 597 -61.47 -21.34 -8.80
N PHE A 598 -60.77 -21.13 -7.68
CA PHE A 598 -59.49 -21.78 -7.40
C PHE A 598 -59.63 -23.31 -7.36
N LEU A 599 -60.56 -23.83 -6.56
CA LEU A 599 -60.77 -25.28 -6.42
C LEU A 599 -61.17 -25.93 -7.74
N ALA A 600 -62.09 -25.29 -8.49
CA ALA A 600 -62.56 -25.81 -9.76
C ALA A 600 -61.46 -25.78 -10.84
N THR A 601 -60.67 -24.72 -10.90
CA THR A 601 -59.69 -24.54 -11.99
C THR A 601 -58.37 -25.22 -11.68
N TYR A 602 -57.79 -24.95 -10.51
CA TYR A 602 -56.45 -25.40 -10.15
C TYR A 602 -56.47 -26.56 -9.15
N GLY A 603 -57.42 -26.57 -8.21
CA GLY A 603 -57.52 -27.58 -7.14
C GLY A 603 -57.59 -29.02 -7.64
N ARG A 604 -58.23 -29.29 -8.79
CA ARG A 604 -58.31 -30.62 -9.41
C ARG A 604 -56.96 -31.20 -9.83
N HIS A 605 -55.95 -30.36 -10.00
CA HIS A 605 -54.60 -30.76 -10.38
C HIS A 605 -53.69 -31.01 -9.17
N ILE A 606 -54.16 -30.70 -7.96
CA ILE A 606 -53.41 -30.85 -6.71
C ILE A 606 -53.67 -32.24 -6.12
N ARG A 607 -52.60 -32.97 -5.76
CA ARG A 607 -52.68 -34.33 -5.22
C ARG A 607 -52.43 -34.36 -3.72
N VAL A 608 -53.51 -34.51 -2.96
CA VAL A 608 -53.49 -34.56 -1.48
C VAL A 608 -52.57 -35.65 -0.94
N ASN A 609 -52.56 -36.86 -1.52
CA ASN A 609 -51.72 -37.97 -1.02
C ASN A 609 -50.22 -37.63 -1.03
N GLN A 610 -49.75 -36.92 -2.06
CA GLN A 610 -48.34 -36.50 -2.16
C GLN A 610 -48.03 -35.43 -1.11
N MET A 611 -48.95 -34.50 -0.87
CA MET A 611 -48.80 -33.47 0.16
C MET A 611 -48.72 -34.08 1.56
N LEU A 612 -49.57 -35.05 1.88
CA LEU A 612 -49.57 -35.75 3.18
C LEU A 612 -48.31 -36.60 3.41
N SER A 613 -47.68 -37.11 2.35
CA SER A 613 -46.45 -37.92 2.47
C SER A 613 -45.20 -37.13 2.84
N ARG A 614 -45.24 -35.79 2.80
CA ARG A 614 -44.09 -34.94 3.14
C ARG A 614 -43.76 -35.04 4.61
N GLU A 615 -42.47 -35.13 4.93
CA GLU A 615 -42.00 -35.37 6.29
C GLU A 615 -42.44 -34.29 7.29
N SER A 616 -42.43 -33.01 6.88
CA SER A 616 -42.89 -31.87 7.70
C SER A 616 -44.38 -31.96 8.07
N ILE A 617 -45.22 -32.35 7.11
CA ILE A 617 -46.66 -32.49 7.29
C ILE A 617 -46.97 -33.78 8.06
N LYS A 618 -46.30 -34.88 7.73
CA LYS A 618 -46.45 -36.17 8.41
C LYS A 618 -46.09 -36.08 9.90
N ALA A 619 -45.02 -35.35 10.24
CA ALA A 619 -44.63 -35.10 11.62
C ALA A 619 -45.70 -34.30 12.40
N ARG A 620 -46.28 -33.26 11.80
CA ARG A 620 -47.35 -32.45 12.41
C ARG A 620 -48.69 -33.20 12.52
N LEU A 621 -49.05 -33.98 11.50
CA LEU A 621 -50.21 -34.88 11.51
C LEU A 621 -50.13 -35.93 12.63
N SER A 622 -48.92 -36.37 12.95
CA SER A 622 -48.67 -37.36 14.02
C SER A 622 -48.54 -36.73 15.42
N SER A 623 -48.63 -35.40 15.53
CA SER A 623 -48.53 -34.67 16.81
C SER A 623 -49.91 -34.48 17.45
N ASP A 624 -49.95 -34.39 18.80
CA ASP A 624 -51.20 -34.22 19.56
C ASP A 624 -52.00 -32.95 19.20
N GLN A 625 -51.37 -31.96 18.56
CA GLN A 625 -52.00 -30.71 18.13
C GLN A 625 -52.58 -30.77 16.70
N GLY A 626 -52.24 -31.79 15.90
CA GLY A 626 -52.65 -31.90 14.50
C GLY A 626 -52.08 -30.80 13.59
N ILE A 627 -52.65 -30.66 12.39
CA ILE A 627 -52.33 -29.60 11.42
C ILE A 627 -53.62 -28.85 11.04
N GLY A 628 -53.58 -27.53 11.09
CA GLY A 628 -54.70 -26.69 10.63
C GLY A 628 -54.89 -26.75 9.12
N PHE A 629 -56.12 -26.56 8.63
CA PHE A 629 -56.40 -26.52 7.19
C PHE A 629 -55.70 -25.35 6.48
N ASN A 630 -55.59 -24.21 7.16
CA ASN A 630 -54.78 -23.05 6.77
C ASN A 630 -53.30 -23.45 6.58
N GLU A 631 -52.67 -24.10 7.56
CA GLU A 631 -51.28 -24.55 7.46
C GLU A 631 -51.10 -25.57 6.32
N PHE A 632 -52.03 -26.52 6.18
CA PHE A 632 -51.99 -27.51 5.10
C PHE A 632 -52.12 -26.88 3.70
N THR A 633 -52.95 -25.85 3.56
CA THR A 633 -53.17 -25.14 2.28
C THR A 633 -52.04 -24.19 1.92
N TYR A 634 -51.12 -23.87 2.82
CA TYR A 634 -49.97 -23.00 2.52
C TYR A 634 -49.15 -23.48 1.30
N GLN A 635 -48.83 -24.77 1.24
CA GLN A 635 -48.07 -25.35 0.13
C GLN A 635 -48.80 -25.25 -1.22
N ILE A 636 -50.14 -25.15 -1.19
CA ILE A 636 -50.96 -24.94 -2.38
C ILE A 636 -50.81 -23.50 -2.87
N LEU A 637 -50.81 -22.55 -1.94
CA LEU A 637 -50.67 -21.13 -2.26
C LEU A 637 -49.32 -20.88 -2.94
N GLN A 638 -48.24 -21.39 -2.35
CA GLN A 638 -46.89 -21.27 -2.91
C GLN A 638 -46.74 -22.01 -4.25
N ALA A 639 -47.34 -23.20 -4.42
CA ALA A 639 -47.33 -23.91 -5.70
C ALA A 639 -47.98 -23.09 -6.82
N TYR A 640 -49.08 -22.42 -6.51
CA TYR A 640 -49.77 -21.55 -7.46
C TYR A 640 -49.00 -20.26 -7.73
N ASP A 641 -48.29 -19.70 -6.74
CA ASP A 641 -47.38 -18.57 -6.95
C ASP A 641 -46.33 -18.90 -8.02
N PHE A 642 -45.70 -20.08 -7.95
CA PHE A 642 -44.76 -20.52 -8.98
C PHE A 642 -45.46 -20.62 -10.35
N TYR A 643 -46.63 -21.25 -10.41
CA TYR A 643 -47.38 -21.36 -11.66
C TYR A 643 -47.73 -19.99 -12.26
N TYR A 644 -48.22 -19.06 -11.45
CA TYR A 644 -48.57 -17.71 -11.90
C TYR A 644 -47.34 -16.94 -12.39
N LEU A 645 -46.24 -16.99 -11.64
CA LEU A 645 -44.98 -16.35 -12.02
C LEU A 645 -44.39 -16.97 -13.30
N ASN A 646 -44.47 -18.29 -13.44
CA ASN A 646 -44.12 -18.96 -14.68
C ASN A 646 -45.00 -18.46 -15.82
N LYS A 647 -46.32 -18.53 -15.70
CA LYS A 647 -47.29 -18.13 -16.74
C LYS A 647 -47.15 -16.69 -17.20
N THR A 648 -47.07 -15.77 -16.25
CA THR A 648 -47.17 -14.34 -16.52
C THR A 648 -45.80 -13.71 -16.81
N TYR A 649 -44.76 -14.12 -16.08
CA TYR A 649 -43.44 -13.48 -16.13
C TYR A 649 -42.33 -14.39 -16.69
N LYS A 650 -42.66 -15.62 -17.07
CA LYS A 650 -41.71 -16.63 -17.57
C LYS A 650 -40.63 -16.96 -16.55
N VAL A 651 -41.01 -17.07 -15.28
CA VAL A 651 -40.11 -17.56 -14.22
C VAL A 651 -39.92 -19.07 -14.35
N ASN A 652 -38.67 -19.51 -14.33
CA ASN A 652 -38.27 -20.91 -14.52
C ASN A 652 -37.83 -21.58 -13.22
N ILE A 653 -37.30 -20.82 -12.24
CA ILE A 653 -36.63 -21.38 -11.07
C ILE A 653 -37.24 -20.81 -9.79
N GLU A 654 -37.62 -21.69 -8.87
CA GLU A 654 -37.88 -21.32 -7.48
C GLU A 654 -36.66 -21.64 -6.61
N VAL A 655 -36.24 -20.66 -5.81
CA VAL A 655 -35.14 -20.80 -4.86
C VAL A 655 -35.65 -20.64 -3.43
N GLY A 656 -35.26 -21.55 -2.53
CA GLY A 656 -35.66 -21.49 -1.13
C GLY A 656 -34.70 -22.22 -0.19
N GLY A 657 -34.99 -22.18 1.11
CA GLY A 657 -34.28 -23.01 2.11
C GLY A 657 -34.54 -24.50 1.91
N ASN A 658 -33.68 -25.38 2.43
CA ASN A 658 -33.90 -26.83 2.34
C ASN A 658 -35.23 -27.29 2.97
N ASP A 659 -35.74 -26.54 3.95
CA ASP A 659 -37.06 -26.74 4.54
C ASP A 659 -38.23 -26.46 3.57
N GLN A 660 -37.98 -25.74 2.47
CA GLN A 660 -38.97 -25.41 1.43
C GLN A 660 -39.02 -26.42 0.27
N TYR A 661 -38.15 -27.45 0.27
CA TYR A 661 -38.04 -28.42 -0.82
C TYR A 661 -39.40 -29.00 -1.25
N GLY A 662 -40.22 -29.40 -0.27
CA GLY A 662 -41.55 -29.93 -0.55
C GLY A 662 -42.42 -28.93 -1.32
N ASN A 663 -42.47 -27.69 -0.87
CA ASN A 663 -43.31 -26.66 -1.49
C ASN A 663 -42.87 -26.34 -2.93
N ILE A 664 -41.56 -26.28 -3.16
CA ILE A 664 -40.97 -26.09 -4.50
C ILE A 664 -41.39 -27.21 -5.46
N VAL A 665 -41.26 -28.47 -5.04
CA VAL A 665 -41.67 -29.62 -5.85
C VAL A 665 -43.18 -29.59 -6.12
N ALA A 666 -43.98 -29.08 -5.18
CA ALA A 666 -45.42 -28.89 -5.37
C ALA A 666 -45.72 -27.95 -6.54
N GLY A 667 -44.98 -26.84 -6.63
CA GLY A 667 -45.10 -25.87 -7.73
C GLY A 667 -44.72 -26.48 -9.07
N ILE A 668 -43.59 -27.19 -9.13
CA ILE A 668 -43.12 -27.90 -10.34
C ILE A 668 -44.18 -28.91 -10.82
N ASP A 669 -44.72 -29.73 -9.92
CA ASP A 669 -45.76 -30.71 -10.24
C ASP A 669 -47.05 -30.04 -10.75
N LEU A 670 -47.46 -28.94 -10.13
CA LEU A 670 -48.65 -28.19 -10.53
C LEU A 670 -48.48 -27.61 -11.95
N ILE A 671 -47.34 -26.99 -12.23
CA ILE A 671 -47.01 -26.43 -13.54
C ILE A 671 -47.04 -27.54 -14.61
N ASN A 672 -46.38 -28.67 -14.36
CA ASN A 672 -46.31 -29.78 -15.31
C ASN A 672 -47.67 -30.43 -15.58
N ARG A 673 -48.61 -30.39 -14.62
CA ARG A 673 -49.98 -30.89 -14.82
C ARG A 673 -50.83 -29.90 -15.60
N LEU A 674 -50.73 -28.61 -15.30
CA LEU A 674 -51.51 -27.56 -15.97
C LEU A 674 -51.07 -27.39 -17.42
N LYS A 675 -49.77 -27.45 -17.72
CA LYS A 675 -49.23 -27.44 -19.09
C LYS A 675 -49.82 -28.50 -20.02
N LYS A 676 -50.19 -29.67 -19.48
CA LYS A 676 -50.79 -30.75 -20.29
C LYS A 676 -52.24 -30.47 -20.71
N VAL A 677 -52.90 -29.53 -20.04
CA VAL A 677 -54.32 -29.22 -20.22
C VAL A 677 -54.48 -27.85 -20.87
N GLU A 678 -53.57 -26.92 -20.60
CA GLU A 678 -53.44 -25.66 -21.31
C GLU A 678 -52.70 -25.94 -22.63
N ASP A 679 -53.46 -26.08 -23.73
CA ASP A 679 -53.00 -26.35 -25.11
C ASP A 679 -52.04 -25.26 -25.61
N SER A 680 -50.81 -25.30 -25.08
CA SER A 680 -49.80 -24.27 -25.21
C SER A 680 -48.50 -24.92 -25.67
N ASP A 681 -47.93 -24.43 -26.77
CA ASP A 681 -46.59 -24.78 -27.29
C ASP A 681 -45.45 -24.31 -26.36
N ARG A 682 -45.72 -24.26 -25.06
CA ARG A 682 -44.91 -23.59 -24.07
C ARG A 682 -43.84 -24.53 -23.53
N ASN A 683 -42.74 -24.62 -24.27
CA ASN A 683 -41.56 -25.41 -23.92
C ASN A 683 -40.68 -24.71 -22.86
N ASP A 684 -41.26 -24.38 -21.71
CA ASP A 684 -40.60 -23.64 -20.64
C ASP A 684 -40.30 -24.58 -19.45
N GLU A 685 -39.23 -25.36 -19.50
CA GLU A 685 -38.78 -26.19 -18.38
C GLU A 685 -38.71 -25.39 -17.05
N VAL A 686 -39.06 -26.07 -15.95
CA VAL A 686 -39.08 -25.47 -14.61
C VAL A 686 -38.22 -26.27 -13.63
N TYR A 687 -37.57 -25.55 -12.72
CA TYR A 687 -36.53 -26.06 -11.86
C TYR A 687 -36.76 -25.59 -10.42
N GLY A 688 -36.12 -26.30 -9.47
CA GLY A 688 -36.14 -25.97 -8.06
C GLY A 688 -34.74 -26.06 -7.48
N ILE A 689 -34.34 -25.06 -6.70
CA ILE A 689 -33.04 -25.04 -6.01
C ILE A 689 -33.26 -24.79 -4.53
N THR A 690 -32.70 -25.65 -3.68
CA THR A 690 -32.63 -25.42 -2.24
C THR A 690 -31.23 -25.09 -1.77
N VAL A 691 -31.13 -24.18 -0.81
CA VAL A 691 -29.88 -23.84 -0.12
C VAL A 691 -29.73 -24.64 1.18
N PRO A 692 -28.50 -24.93 1.64
CA PRO A 692 -28.29 -25.61 2.90
C PRO A 692 -28.77 -24.76 4.09
N LEU A 693 -29.15 -25.41 5.18
CA LEU A 693 -29.46 -24.71 6.43
C LEU A 693 -28.18 -24.09 7.00
N LEU A 694 -28.21 -22.78 7.25
CA LEU A 694 -27.09 -22.07 7.85
C LEU A 694 -26.93 -22.49 9.32
N THR A 695 -25.94 -23.35 9.57
CA THR A 695 -25.59 -23.89 10.88
C THR A 695 -24.10 -23.63 11.16
N THR A 696 -23.76 -23.43 12.43
CA THR A 696 -22.37 -23.45 12.86
C THR A 696 -21.86 -24.89 12.93
N SER A 697 -20.54 -25.07 12.97
CA SER A 697 -19.87 -26.35 13.28
C SER A 697 -20.38 -27.05 14.55
N ASN A 698 -20.97 -26.29 15.50
CA ASN A 698 -21.61 -26.81 16.71
C ASN A 698 -23.10 -27.18 16.52
N GLY A 699 -23.62 -27.17 15.28
CA GLY A 699 -24.99 -27.52 14.94
C GLY A 699 -26.04 -26.45 15.29
N VAL A 700 -25.62 -25.26 15.72
CA VAL A 700 -26.55 -24.18 16.09
C VAL A 700 -27.04 -23.48 14.83
N LYS A 701 -28.36 -23.43 14.64
CA LYS A 701 -28.99 -22.67 13.55
C LYS A 701 -28.78 -21.17 13.76
N PHE A 702 -28.31 -20.50 12.72
CA PHE A 702 -28.29 -19.04 12.66
C PHE A 702 -29.73 -18.49 12.77
N GLY A 703 -29.93 -17.48 13.63
CA GLY A 703 -31.24 -16.85 13.84
C GLY A 703 -32.11 -17.44 14.96
N LYS A 704 -31.67 -18.48 15.68
CA LYS A 704 -32.37 -19.01 16.88
C LYS A 704 -31.55 -18.96 18.18
N SER A 705 -30.33 -18.42 18.15
CA SER A 705 -29.53 -18.20 19.36
C SER A 705 -30.17 -17.09 20.21
N ALA A 706 -30.88 -17.48 21.28
CA ALA A 706 -31.21 -16.70 22.48
C ALA A 706 -31.21 -15.15 22.32
N GLY A 707 -32.12 -14.61 21.51
CA GLY A 707 -32.41 -13.17 21.48
C GLY A 707 -31.53 -12.27 20.59
N ASN A 708 -30.56 -12.81 19.83
CA ASN A 708 -29.68 -12.01 18.95
C ASN A 708 -29.71 -12.50 17.49
N ALA A 709 -30.84 -12.35 16.81
CA ALA A 709 -30.88 -12.52 15.36
C ALA A 709 -30.19 -11.32 14.69
N LEU A 710 -29.25 -11.58 13.77
CA LEU A 710 -28.60 -10.54 12.98
C LEU A 710 -29.45 -10.22 11.74
N PHE A 711 -29.99 -9.02 11.74
CA PHE A 711 -30.81 -8.50 10.66
C PHE A 711 -29.93 -7.85 9.59
N ILE A 712 -30.41 -7.81 8.35
CA ILE A 712 -29.72 -7.08 7.27
C ILE A 712 -30.08 -5.58 7.27
N ASP A 713 -31.08 -5.19 8.05
CA ASP A 713 -31.45 -3.81 8.33
C ASP A 713 -30.40 -3.14 9.23
N LYS A 714 -29.85 -2.02 8.75
CA LYS A 714 -28.77 -1.27 9.41
C LYS A 714 -29.20 -0.62 10.75
N GLU A 715 -30.49 -0.35 10.94
CA GLU A 715 -31.04 0.20 12.19
C GLU A 715 -31.19 -0.88 13.27
N LEU A 716 -31.48 -2.12 12.85
CA LEU A 716 -31.64 -3.26 13.77
C LEU A 716 -30.31 -3.94 14.09
N THR A 717 -29.36 -3.94 13.15
CA THR A 717 -28.03 -4.51 13.32
C THR A 717 -27.04 -3.61 12.62
N SER A 718 -26.15 -2.97 13.37
CA SER A 718 -25.18 -2.05 12.79
C SER A 718 -24.16 -2.78 11.91
N ALA A 719 -23.56 -2.07 10.96
CA ALA A 719 -22.47 -2.62 10.15
C ALA A 719 -21.29 -3.09 11.01
N TYR A 720 -21.05 -2.42 12.14
CA TYR A 720 -20.06 -2.83 13.12
C TYR A 720 -20.42 -4.14 13.83
N ASP A 721 -21.68 -4.35 14.18
CA ASP A 721 -22.13 -5.62 14.79
C ASP A 721 -22.00 -6.79 13.81
N ILE A 722 -22.33 -6.58 12.53
CA ILE A 722 -22.08 -7.57 11.47
C ILE A 722 -20.58 -7.85 11.35
N TYR A 723 -19.76 -6.81 11.28
CA TYR A 723 -18.30 -6.95 11.20
C TYR A 723 -17.76 -7.77 12.37
N GLN A 724 -18.12 -7.40 13.60
CA GLN A 724 -17.64 -8.08 14.81
C GLN A 724 -18.13 -9.52 14.89
N PHE A 725 -19.38 -9.77 14.52
CA PHE A 725 -19.89 -11.13 14.48
C PHE A 725 -19.10 -11.99 13.49
N MET A 726 -18.87 -11.50 12.27
CA MET A 726 -18.12 -12.21 11.24
C MET A 726 -16.64 -12.36 11.60
N TYR A 727 -16.04 -11.33 12.19
CA TYR A 727 -14.68 -11.37 12.71
C TYR A 727 -14.51 -12.45 13.79
N ASN A 728 -15.56 -12.70 14.59
CA ASN A 728 -15.58 -13.71 15.65
C ASN A 728 -16.00 -15.12 15.18
N THR A 729 -16.23 -15.32 13.87
CA THR A 729 -16.47 -16.63 13.28
C THR A 729 -15.36 -17.61 13.64
N THR A 730 -15.73 -18.86 13.93
CA THR A 730 -14.77 -19.91 14.29
C THR A 730 -13.88 -20.27 13.10
N ASP A 731 -12.68 -20.79 13.38
CA ASP A 731 -11.79 -21.26 12.31
C ASP A 731 -12.39 -22.39 11.46
N ALA A 732 -13.31 -23.18 12.03
CA ALA A 732 -13.98 -24.27 11.31
C ALA A 732 -15.04 -23.74 10.32
N ASP A 733 -15.64 -22.60 10.62
CA ASP A 733 -16.76 -22.05 9.85
C ASP A 733 -16.31 -21.02 8.80
N VAL A 734 -15.17 -20.35 9.02
CA VAL A 734 -14.71 -19.21 8.20
C VAL A 734 -14.56 -19.53 6.71
N GLN A 735 -14.01 -20.71 6.39
CA GLN A 735 -13.85 -21.17 5.02
C GLN A 735 -15.22 -21.28 4.34
N THR A 736 -16.14 -22.03 4.96
CA THR A 736 -17.50 -22.24 4.45
C THR A 736 -18.24 -20.91 4.24
N PHE A 737 -18.04 -19.94 5.12
CA PHE A 737 -18.71 -18.64 5.02
C PHE A 737 -18.11 -17.76 3.92
N LEU A 738 -16.79 -17.79 3.70
CA LEU A 738 -16.16 -17.09 2.59
C LEU A 738 -16.71 -17.55 1.24
N TYR A 739 -16.88 -18.86 1.03
CA TYR A 739 -17.48 -19.40 -0.20
C TYR A 739 -18.92 -18.96 -0.41
N LYS A 740 -19.71 -18.95 0.65
CA LYS A 740 -21.17 -18.69 0.60
C LYS A 740 -21.51 -17.21 0.48
N PHE A 741 -20.71 -16.31 1.07
CA PHE A 741 -21.11 -14.92 1.26
C PHE A 741 -20.16 -13.86 0.68
N SER A 742 -19.13 -14.26 -0.08
CA SER A 742 -18.30 -13.31 -0.83
C SER A 742 -18.43 -13.54 -2.33
N LEU A 743 -18.20 -12.51 -3.14
CA LEU A 743 -18.07 -12.62 -4.59
C LEU A 743 -16.62 -12.72 -5.07
N LEU A 744 -15.66 -12.96 -4.15
CA LEU A 744 -14.27 -13.23 -4.51
C LEU A 744 -14.16 -14.54 -5.33
N PRO A 745 -13.22 -14.65 -6.27
CA PRO A 745 -13.02 -15.87 -7.05
C PRO A 745 -12.68 -17.04 -6.13
N VAL A 746 -13.19 -18.24 -6.45
CA VAL A 746 -12.92 -19.44 -5.65
C VAL A 746 -11.42 -19.67 -5.44
N SER A 747 -10.59 -19.48 -6.48
CA SER A 747 -9.13 -19.63 -6.36
C SER A 747 -8.46 -18.64 -5.41
N VAL A 748 -9.06 -17.46 -5.20
CA VAL A 748 -8.57 -16.46 -4.24
C VAL A 748 -8.99 -16.85 -2.83
N ILE A 749 -10.24 -17.33 -2.67
CA ILE A 749 -10.73 -17.86 -1.39
C ILE A 749 -9.82 -19.00 -0.92
N ASP A 750 -9.42 -19.90 -1.81
CA ASP A 750 -8.49 -21.00 -1.52
C ASP A 750 -7.16 -20.46 -0.94
N LYS A 751 -6.53 -19.46 -1.58
CA LYS A 751 -5.29 -18.83 -1.08
C LYS A 751 -5.46 -18.19 0.30
N ILE A 752 -6.60 -17.54 0.54
CA ILE A 752 -6.91 -16.90 1.83
C ILE A 752 -7.02 -17.95 2.93
N VAL A 753 -7.72 -19.05 2.63
CA VAL A 753 -7.92 -20.18 3.54
C VAL A 753 -6.59 -20.87 3.84
N ASP A 754 -5.74 -21.08 2.83
CA ASP A 754 -4.41 -21.64 3.00
C ASP A 754 -3.55 -20.78 3.93
N LEU A 755 -3.49 -19.48 3.68
CA LEU A 755 -2.75 -18.54 4.54
C LEU A 755 -3.30 -18.51 5.97
N HIS A 756 -4.64 -18.54 6.12
CA HIS A 756 -5.29 -18.61 7.42
C HIS A 756 -4.91 -19.88 8.18
N ASN A 757 -4.89 -21.02 7.49
CA ASN A 757 -4.53 -22.31 8.09
C ASN A 757 -3.04 -22.37 8.46
N MET A 758 -2.15 -21.75 7.66
CA MET A 758 -0.74 -21.61 8.00
C MET A 758 -0.52 -20.73 9.25
N ASN A 759 -1.33 -19.69 9.43
CA ASN A 759 -1.21 -18.79 10.58
C ASN A 759 -2.55 -18.23 11.08
N LYS A 760 -3.26 -19.04 11.87
CA LYS A 760 -4.56 -18.69 12.46
C LYS A 760 -4.52 -17.44 13.35
N LYS A 761 -3.35 -17.05 13.87
CA LYS A 761 -3.20 -15.83 14.67
C LYS A 761 -3.41 -14.55 13.86
N LEU A 762 -3.22 -14.59 12.55
CA LEU A 762 -3.48 -13.44 11.67
C LEU A 762 -4.98 -13.14 11.55
N ARG A 763 -5.83 -14.16 11.72
CA ARG A 763 -7.29 -14.10 11.48
C ARG A 763 -7.65 -13.52 10.11
N ILE A 764 -6.81 -13.80 9.10
CA ILE A 764 -6.97 -13.21 7.76
C ILE A 764 -8.29 -13.61 7.12
N GLY A 765 -8.70 -14.88 7.27
CA GLY A 765 -9.99 -15.36 6.76
C GLY A 765 -11.17 -14.60 7.39
N GLN A 766 -11.17 -14.41 8.71
CA GLN A 766 -12.26 -13.71 9.41
C GLN A 766 -12.29 -12.22 9.07
N ARG A 767 -11.12 -11.59 8.88
CA ARG A 767 -11.02 -10.18 8.47
C ARG A 767 -11.64 -9.98 7.09
N VAL A 768 -11.27 -10.82 6.12
CA VAL A 768 -11.83 -10.73 4.76
C VAL A 768 -13.33 -11.00 4.80
N LEU A 769 -13.78 -12.06 5.48
CA LEU A 769 -15.20 -12.38 5.61
C LEU A 769 -16.01 -11.21 6.19
N ALA A 770 -15.50 -10.56 7.24
CA ALA A 770 -16.17 -9.44 7.87
C ALA A 770 -16.33 -8.24 6.93
N ILE A 771 -15.30 -7.93 6.13
CA ILE A 771 -15.34 -6.84 5.16
C ILE A 771 -16.34 -7.16 4.04
N GLU A 772 -16.24 -8.35 3.43
CA GLU A 772 -17.13 -8.76 2.34
C GLU A 772 -18.60 -8.77 2.78
N MET A 773 -18.89 -9.23 3.99
CA MET A 773 -20.25 -9.23 4.54
C MET A 773 -20.81 -7.83 4.78
N CYS A 774 -20.01 -6.90 5.30
CA CYS A 774 -20.45 -5.52 5.49
C CYS A 774 -20.70 -4.83 4.15
N ASP A 775 -19.80 -5.00 3.18
CA ASP A 775 -19.94 -4.39 1.86
C ASP A 775 -21.16 -4.95 1.10
N LEU A 776 -21.38 -6.26 1.16
CA LEU A 776 -22.53 -6.92 0.55
C LEU A 776 -23.87 -6.45 1.12
N ILE A 777 -23.98 -6.31 2.45
CA ILE A 777 -25.24 -6.02 3.13
C ILE A 777 -25.53 -4.52 3.19
N HIS A 778 -24.53 -3.72 3.57
CA HIS A 778 -24.71 -2.31 3.90
C HIS A 778 -24.16 -1.36 2.83
N GLY A 779 -23.39 -1.87 1.87
CA GLY A 779 -22.85 -1.10 0.73
C GLY A 779 -21.33 -1.03 0.75
N ASP A 780 -20.73 -0.92 -0.43
CA ASP A 780 -19.28 -0.91 -0.61
C ASP A 780 -18.61 0.23 0.19
N GLY A 781 -17.55 -0.12 0.91
CA GLY A 781 -16.82 0.80 1.79
C GLY A 781 -17.28 0.78 3.26
N GLU A 782 -18.39 0.13 3.59
CA GLU A 782 -18.77 -0.13 5.00
C GLU A 782 -17.80 -1.10 5.67
N GLY A 783 -17.30 -2.10 4.94
CA GLY A 783 -16.27 -3.02 5.40
C GLY A 783 -14.96 -2.31 5.71
N LEU A 784 -14.57 -1.30 4.92
CA LEU A 784 -13.40 -0.45 5.21
C LEU A 784 -13.54 0.23 6.58
N SER A 785 -14.65 0.94 6.74
CA SER A 785 -14.90 1.74 7.93
C SER A 785 -14.89 0.87 9.18
N ASN A 786 -15.51 -0.30 9.12
CA ASN A 786 -15.55 -1.21 10.26
C ASN A 786 -14.22 -1.94 10.51
N TYR A 787 -13.42 -2.19 9.47
CA TYR A 787 -12.03 -2.64 9.62
C TYR A 787 -11.18 -1.58 10.35
N ILE A 788 -11.24 -0.31 9.93
CA ILE A 788 -10.51 0.79 10.60
C ILE A 788 -10.95 0.91 12.05
N ILE A 789 -12.26 0.93 12.31
CA ILE A 789 -12.81 0.98 13.67
C ILE A 789 -12.25 -0.17 14.51
N SER A 790 -12.33 -1.40 14.01
CA SER A 790 -11.85 -2.57 14.75
C SER A 790 -10.34 -2.51 15.03
N GLU A 791 -9.53 -2.04 14.07
CA GLU A 791 -8.08 -1.87 14.28
C GLU A 791 -7.78 -0.79 15.31
N VAL A 792 -8.46 0.36 15.25
CA VAL A 792 -8.30 1.44 16.24
C VAL A 792 -8.68 0.97 17.65
N LEU A 793 -9.77 0.20 17.78
CA LEU A 793 -10.30 -0.24 19.07
C LEU A 793 -9.54 -1.42 19.69
N PHE A 794 -9.03 -2.36 18.88
CA PHE A 794 -8.51 -3.63 19.40
C PHE A 794 -7.07 -3.95 19.02
N SER A 795 -6.48 -3.28 18.03
CA SER A 795 -5.05 -3.46 17.75
C SER A 795 -4.21 -2.75 18.81
N ASN A 796 -3.04 -3.33 19.15
CA ASN A 796 -2.03 -2.68 19.98
C ASN A 796 -1.01 -1.88 19.13
N SER A 797 -1.27 -1.72 17.83
CA SER A 797 -0.39 -1.03 16.89
C SER A 797 -0.67 0.47 16.88
N ASN A 798 0.38 1.28 16.70
CA ASN A 798 0.25 2.72 16.66
C ASN A 798 -0.69 3.17 15.52
N ILE A 799 -1.75 3.90 15.87
CA ILE A 799 -2.76 4.39 14.92
C ILE A 799 -2.10 5.27 13.84
N ARG A 800 -1.11 6.09 14.24
CA ARG A 800 -0.37 7.02 13.37
C ARG A 800 0.40 6.35 12.24
N GLU A 801 0.75 5.08 12.40
CA GLU A 801 1.54 4.34 11.43
C GLU A 801 0.65 3.64 10.38
N ASN A 802 -0.65 3.49 10.66
CA ASN A 802 -1.55 2.64 9.89
C ASN A 802 -2.69 3.38 9.19
N PHE A 803 -3.13 4.53 9.72
CA PHE A 803 -4.28 5.27 9.19
C PHE A 803 -4.07 6.78 9.30
N LYS A 804 -4.62 7.53 8.34
CA LYS A 804 -4.71 9.00 8.42
C LYS A 804 -5.82 9.42 9.38
N ALA A 805 -5.75 10.64 9.91
CA ALA A 805 -6.78 11.16 10.82
C ALA A 805 -8.16 11.19 10.15
N ASP A 806 -8.23 11.66 8.91
CA ASP A 806 -9.48 11.76 8.14
C ASP A 806 -10.11 10.38 7.89
N GLU A 807 -9.31 9.35 7.58
CA GLU A 807 -9.82 7.99 7.37
C GLU A 807 -10.47 7.40 8.63
N VAL A 808 -9.86 7.65 9.79
CA VAL A 808 -10.41 7.23 11.09
C VAL A 808 -11.67 8.04 11.41
N LEU A 809 -11.62 9.36 11.23
CA LEU A 809 -12.77 10.22 11.49
C LEU A 809 -13.96 9.84 10.61
N ASP A 810 -13.77 9.65 9.31
CA ASP A 810 -14.81 9.24 8.37
C ASP A 810 -15.40 7.89 8.74
N ALA A 811 -14.55 6.91 9.11
CA ALA A 811 -15.01 5.60 9.55
C ALA A 811 -15.91 5.69 10.80
N PHE A 812 -15.48 6.42 11.83
CA PHE A 812 -16.25 6.57 13.06
C PHE A 812 -17.46 7.51 12.90
N LYS A 813 -17.41 8.51 12.00
CA LYS A 813 -18.54 9.39 11.66
C LYS A 813 -19.67 8.62 10.99
N LYS A 814 -19.37 7.69 10.08
CA LYS A 814 -20.37 6.80 9.45
C LYS A 814 -21.16 5.97 10.48
N GLN A 815 -20.58 5.73 11.65
CA GLN A 815 -21.24 5.02 12.77
C GLN A 815 -21.75 5.98 13.87
N ASN A 816 -21.66 7.29 13.67
CA ASN A 816 -22.04 8.33 14.63
C ASN A 816 -21.31 8.22 15.99
N LEU A 817 -20.03 7.87 15.96
CA LEU A 817 -19.17 7.61 17.12
C LEU A 817 -18.12 8.72 17.40
N VAL A 818 -18.22 9.85 16.72
CA VAL A 818 -17.29 10.99 16.88
C VAL A 818 -17.91 12.07 17.75
N CYS A 819 -17.07 12.70 18.59
CA CYS A 819 -17.40 13.91 19.32
C CYS A 819 -16.55 15.07 18.79
N GLU A 820 -17.15 16.22 18.55
CA GLU A 820 -16.44 17.40 18.04
C GLU A 820 -16.10 18.34 19.19
N PHE A 821 -14.86 18.85 19.20
CA PHE A 821 -14.39 19.84 20.16
C PHE A 821 -13.50 20.88 19.47
N ASN A 822 -13.62 22.14 19.88
CA ASN A 822 -12.73 23.19 19.37
C ASN A 822 -11.29 22.96 19.86
N ARG A 823 -10.30 23.24 19.01
CA ARG A 823 -8.89 23.07 19.33
C ARG A 823 -8.48 23.78 20.62
N ASP A 824 -8.90 25.03 20.75
CA ASP A 824 -8.64 25.84 21.94
C ASP A 824 -9.21 25.22 23.22
N GLU A 825 -10.35 24.55 23.11
CA GLU A 825 -11.00 23.84 24.20
C GLU A 825 -10.23 22.57 24.56
N VAL A 826 -9.82 21.77 23.57
CA VAL A 826 -9.07 20.53 23.79
C VAL A 826 -7.72 20.78 24.48
N LEU A 827 -6.99 21.82 24.08
CA LEU A 827 -5.64 22.09 24.60
C LEU A 827 -5.61 22.75 25.99
N LYS A 828 -6.67 23.50 26.34
CA LYS A 828 -6.74 24.24 27.62
C LYS A 828 -7.55 23.51 28.70
N THR A 829 -8.28 22.47 28.32
CA THR A 829 -9.21 21.78 29.21
C THR A 829 -8.58 20.51 29.79
N PRO A 830 -8.67 20.29 31.10
CA PRO A 830 -8.25 19.05 31.72
C PRO A 830 -8.95 17.81 31.13
N ILE A 831 -8.20 16.73 30.92
CA ILE A 831 -8.68 15.53 30.21
C ILE A 831 -9.93 14.90 30.84
N TYR A 832 -10.11 15.00 32.17
CA TYR A 832 -11.32 14.49 32.81
C TYR A 832 -12.61 15.21 32.37
N GLN A 833 -12.52 16.48 31.96
CA GLN A 833 -13.67 17.25 31.46
C GLN A 833 -13.97 16.88 30.01
N ILE A 834 -12.93 16.73 29.17
CA ILE A 834 -13.08 16.25 27.79
C ILE A 834 -13.75 14.87 27.79
N LEU A 835 -13.28 13.94 28.63
CA LEU A 835 -13.88 12.62 28.79
C LEU A 835 -15.32 12.66 29.31
N TYR A 836 -15.65 13.61 30.20
CA TYR A 836 -17.01 13.77 30.71
C TYR A 836 -17.98 14.22 29.61
N SER A 837 -17.54 15.16 28.77
CA SER A 837 -18.30 15.62 27.61
C SER A 837 -18.41 14.52 26.55
N ALA A 838 -17.31 13.82 26.25
CA ALA A 838 -17.28 12.72 25.28
C ALA A 838 -18.09 11.49 25.73
N CYS A 839 -18.19 11.22 27.03
CA CYS A 839 -19.03 10.13 27.56
C CYS A 839 -20.51 10.49 27.68
N ARG A 840 -20.93 11.68 27.23
CA ARG A 840 -22.33 12.16 27.22
C ARG A 840 -23.07 11.91 28.56
N GLY A 841 -22.36 12.07 29.68
CA GLY A 841 -22.92 11.91 31.02
C GLY A 841 -23.05 10.47 31.55
N GLU A 842 -22.58 9.44 30.84
CA GLU A 842 -22.60 8.04 31.33
C GLU A 842 -21.83 7.83 32.65
N LYS A 843 -20.81 8.66 32.91
CA LYS A 843 -19.98 8.60 34.12
C LYS A 843 -19.89 9.96 34.79
N SER A 844 -19.87 9.96 36.12
CA SER A 844 -19.66 11.20 36.88
C SER A 844 -18.20 11.67 36.76
N LYS A 845 -17.98 12.99 36.88
CA LYS A 845 -16.61 13.57 36.90
C LYS A 845 -15.72 12.91 37.97
N SER A 846 -16.27 12.63 39.15
CA SER A 846 -15.56 11.96 40.25
C SER A 846 -15.14 10.52 39.90
N GLU A 847 -16.00 9.79 39.18
CA GLU A 847 -15.69 8.43 38.72
C GLU A 847 -14.58 8.43 37.66
N ILE A 848 -14.64 9.34 36.69
CA ILE A 848 -13.60 9.51 35.66
C ILE A 848 -12.25 9.82 36.30
N LYS A 849 -12.20 10.80 37.23
CA LYS A 849 -10.97 11.14 37.96
C LYS A 849 -10.39 9.94 38.71
N ARG A 850 -11.23 9.13 39.35
CA ARG A 850 -10.81 7.90 40.04
C ARG A 850 -10.23 6.86 39.06
N MET A 851 -10.87 6.66 37.92
CA MET A 851 -10.40 5.72 36.89
C MET A 851 -9.05 6.12 36.30
N ILE A 852 -8.82 7.42 36.06
CA ILE A 852 -7.54 7.94 35.58
C ILE A 852 -6.44 7.69 36.63
N LYS A 853 -6.65 8.05 37.90
CA LYS A 853 -5.68 7.81 38.98
C LYS A 853 -5.32 6.34 39.15
N ASN A 854 -6.28 5.45 38.94
CA ASN A 854 -6.09 4.00 39.00
C ASN A 854 -5.38 3.42 37.76
N GLY A 855 -4.96 4.27 36.80
CA GLY A 855 -4.25 3.86 35.59
C GLY A 855 -5.12 3.19 34.53
N SER A 856 -6.44 3.46 34.56
CA SER A 856 -7.40 2.95 33.57
C SER A 856 -7.56 3.87 32.36
N PHE A 857 -6.79 4.95 32.26
CA PHE A 857 -6.87 5.90 31.14
C PHE A 857 -5.58 5.89 30.30
N GLN A 858 -5.74 6.02 28.99
CA GLN A 858 -4.65 6.20 28.04
C GLN A 858 -5.10 7.02 26.82
N ILE A 859 -4.16 7.74 26.22
CA ILE A 859 -4.29 8.41 24.93
C ILE A 859 -3.78 7.43 23.85
N GLY A 860 -4.55 7.26 22.78
CA GLY A 860 -4.32 6.24 21.76
C GLY A 860 -4.53 4.80 22.27
N ASN A 861 -3.95 3.84 21.54
CA ASN A 861 -4.09 2.41 21.79
C ASN A 861 -2.79 1.73 22.27
N THR A 862 -1.68 2.46 22.43
CA THR A 862 -0.38 1.93 22.86
C THR A 862 -0.17 2.05 24.38
N LYS A 863 0.79 1.29 24.94
CA LYS A 863 1.09 1.31 26.38
C LYS A 863 1.76 2.61 26.86
N ASP A 864 2.46 3.29 25.95
CA ASP A 864 3.21 4.51 26.27
C ASP A 864 2.30 5.73 26.45
N GLY A 865 1.05 5.67 25.98
CA GLY A 865 0.04 6.72 26.15
C GLY A 865 -0.69 6.72 27.50
N LYS A 866 -0.26 5.95 28.50
CA LYS A 866 -0.94 5.90 29.81
C LYS A 866 -0.74 7.19 30.60
N VAL A 867 -1.85 7.82 31.01
CA VAL A 867 -1.86 9.03 31.83
C VAL A 867 -2.57 8.74 33.15
N LYS A 868 -1.95 9.10 34.27
CA LYS A 868 -2.50 8.92 35.63
C LYS A 868 -2.94 10.22 36.31
N ASP A 869 -2.62 11.36 35.71
CA ASP A 869 -3.03 12.67 36.19
C ASP A 869 -4.38 13.05 35.57
N PRO A 870 -5.47 13.15 36.35
CA PRO A 870 -6.77 13.57 35.82
C PRO A 870 -6.78 15.00 35.31
N ASP A 871 -5.88 15.85 35.80
CA ASP A 871 -5.82 17.25 35.43
C ASP A 871 -4.83 17.52 34.29
N TYR A 872 -4.30 16.45 33.66
CA TYR A 872 -3.49 16.52 32.45
C TYR A 872 -4.22 17.25 31.31
N CYS A 873 -3.55 18.21 30.67
CA CYS A 873 -4.03 18.88 29.47
C CYS A 873 -3.42 18.23 28.23
N ILE A 874 -4.26 18.01 27.22
CA ILE A 874 -3.84 17.46 25.92
C ILE A 874 -2.85 18.42 25.26
N THR A 875 -1.80 17.87 24.67
CA THR A 875 -0.80 18.63 23.91
C THR A 875 -1.03 18.47 22.41
N GLU A 876 -0.45 19.37 21.62
CA GLU A 876 -0.48 19.27 20.15
C GLU A 876 0.07 17.92 19.65
N ASN A 877 1.05 17.36 20.35
CA ASN A 877 1.63 16.06 20.02
C ASN A 877 0.68 14.88 20.26
N ASP A 878 -0.37 15.04 21.07
CA ASP A 878 -1.36 13.99 21.33
C ASP A 878 -2.43 13.92 20.22
N VAL A 879 -2.66 15.03 19.51
CA VAL A 879 -3.61 15.13 18.42
C VAL A 879 -2.96 14.63 17.12
N ILE A 880 -3.52 13.58 16.54
CA ILE A 880 -3.07 12.96 15.29
C ILE A 880 -3.47 13.89 14.13
N GLU A 881 -2.48 14.31 13.35
CA GLU A 881 -2.64 15.23 12.20
C GLU A 881 -3.48 16.48 12.55
N GLU A 882 -3.36 16.96 13.79
CA GLU A 882 -4.08 18.13 14.33
C GLU A 882 -5.62 18.04 14.30
N ARG A 883 -6.18 16.88 13.93
CA ARG A 883 -7.62 16.67 13.76
C ARG A 883 -8.21 15.54 14.59
N LEU A 884 -7.43 14.51 14.94
CA LEU A 884 -7.95 13.30 15.58
C LEU A 884 -7.34 13.09 16.97
N LEU A 885 -8.19 12.96 17.98
CA LEU A 885 -7.80 12.56 19.32
C LEU A 885 -8.51 11.26 19.71
N VAL A 886 -7.73 10.22 20.02
CA VAL A 886 -8.26 8.91 20.43
C VAL A 886 -8.03 8.72 21.92
N LEU A 887 -9.10 8.55 22.69
CA LEU A 887 -9.05 8.43 24.15
C LEU A 887 -9.59 7.09 24.58
N LYS A 888 -8.94 6.41 25.53
CA LYS A 888 -9.44 5.14 26.08
C LYS A 888 -9.56 5.20 27.59
N LEU A 889 -10.76 4.94 28.10
CA LEU A 889 -11.08 4.84 29.53
C LEU A 889 -11.61 3.43 29.85
N GLY A 890 -10.81 2.64 30.54
CA GLY A 890 -11.08 1.23 30.80
C GLY A 890 -11.10 0.43 29.51
N LYS A 891 -12.29 -0.06 29.13
CA LYS A 891 -12.53 -0.79 27.87
C LYS A 891 -13.19 0.06 26.78
N LYS A 892 -13.65 1.27 27.09
CA LYS A 892 -14.33 2.16 26.13
C LYS A 892 -13.32 3.10 25.47
N PHE A 893 -13.54 3.37 24.19
CA PHE A 893 -12.82 4.37 23.43
C PHE A 893 -13.75 5.55 23.11
N TYR A 894 -13.18 6.74 23.03
CA TYR A 894 -13.84 7.97 22.62
C TYR A 894 -13.00 8.58 21.50
N ILE A 895 -13.64 8.81 20.35
CA ILE A 895 -13.02 9.42 19.18
C ILE A 895 -13.44 10.88 19.14
N VAL A 896 -12.45 11.76 19.18
CA VAL A 896 -12.65 13.20 19.21
C VAL A 896 -12.11 13.80 17.91
N GLU A 897 -12.95 14.53 17.20
CA GLU A 897 -12.54 15.42 16.12
C GLU A 897 -12.22 16.79 16.71
N VAL A 898 -11.01 17.25 16.44
CA VAL A 898 -10.54 18.58 16.80
C VAL A 898 -10.83 19.50 15.63
N ILE A 899 -11.79 20.41 15.83
CA ILE A 899 -12.18 21.43 14.85
C ILE A 899 -11.49 22.75 15.19
N ASN A 900 -11.08 23.50 14.17
CA ASN A 900 -10.40 24.79 14.33
C ASN A 900 -11.40 25.95 14.47
#